data_AF-A0A418T8M7-F1
#
_entry.id   AF-A0A418T8M7-F1
#
_cell.length_a   1.000
_cell.length_b   1.000
_cell.length_c   1.000
_cell.angle_alpha   90.00
_cell.angle_beta   90.00
_cell.angle_gamma   90.00
#
_symmetry.space_group_name_H-M   'P 1'
#
loop_
_entity.id
_entity.type
_entity.pdbx_description
1 polymer ?
#
loop_
_entity_poly.entity_id
_entity_poly.type
_entity_poly.pdbx_seq_one_letter_code
_entity_poly.pdbx_strand_id
1 'polypeptide(L)'
;MNNLQSKPPEGGGLLLRIVGILIALAGLPLAWSGAQLIGLGGSWYYLLAGLCIVVTGILFFIRNKAGIWLYALVFLATVAWALWEAGMDFWPLVPRLVAPMVLGIVVALCVPLFPGRPRKALPFTIAAILVLALAATGYLAFQPHGVIRGTAPDAVAEVPADARTDWPAYARTTHGTRFAQIDQINAGNVGELEVAWTFQTGDTAEDPAQDQNTPLMVNDTVYTCSPHNIVHALNAETGELRWKYDPEASSPLWQRCRGVSYYEPSDAALAAGTTATAQPGDPATSEDGAETAEGPAATETPGTAETEETAAAEPQACAQRIVLTTIDARLIQIDAATGEPCAGFGDAGIVDLKQGMGEVEEGFYFQTSAPTVADDLIVVGGWVWDNVKTGEPSGAVRAFSAVTGELAWAWDLGNPAITGAPPEGETYTPGTPNVWSTPAVDEELGLIYLPTGNATPDFFGAHRSEAAEEYSASVVALDLATGKERWKFQTVHHDIWDYDVPSQPALYDIPDGDGGTIPALIQVTKRGQIFMLDRRDGNPIAKVEEKPVPQAGGVPEDFLSETQPYSVGMPAIGTEPFTEARMWGATPYDLLYCRIQFRKMRYEGEFTPPGTDMSLIMPGYYGGMNWGSASVDEGNSMLIVNDIRMPQFVQLIPQAEVESGAVSSDSHEGLATQTGTPYAAWKNGFFSPLQVPCHQPPYGTITGIDLKTREIAWQVPAGTLQDSGPLGMKTNLPIPVGMPSLGGPMTTAGGLTFYAGTQDYYLRALDTFTGEELWKARLPVGAQATPMTYVSPESGRQFVVVSAGGARQSPDRGDYIVAYALPEAN
;
A
#
# COMPACT_ATOMS: atom_id res chain seq x y z
N MET A 1 50.61 63.12 -12.59
CA MET A 1 50.57 62.22 -13.77
C MET A 1 51.29 60.94 -13.40
N ASN A 2 50.55 59.84 -13.19
CA ASN A 2 51.06 58.47 -13.31
C ASN A 2 49.84 57.54 -13.34
N ASN A 3 49.38 57.27 -14.56
CA ASN A 3 48.28 56.37 -14.87
C ASN A 3 48.90 54.98 -15.09
N LEU A 4 49.08 54.21 -14.01
CA LEU A 4 49.37 52.79 -14.12
C LEU A 4 48.09 52.08 -14.58
N GLN A 5 47.92 51.98 -15.90
CA GLN A 5 46.97 51.04 -16.50
C GLN A 5 47.44 49.63 -16.14
N SER A 6 46.87 49.07 -15.07
CA SER A 6 46.99 47.64 -14.78
C SER A 6 46.42 46.87 -15.98
N LYS A 7 47.29 46.20 -16.74
CA LYS A 7 46.88 45.20 -17.73
C LYS A 7 45.89 44.24 -17.03
N PRO A 8 44.69 43.99 -17.59
CA PRO A 8 43.83 42.95 -17.06
C PRO A 8 44.58 41.60 -17.15
N PRO A 9 44.50 40.74 -16.13
CA PRO A 9 45.23 39.48 -16.11
C PRO A 9 44.84 38.64 -17.33
N GLU A 10 45.84 38.14 -18.06
CA GLU A 10 45.65 37.42 -19.34
C GLU A 10 44.72 36.19 -19.22
N GLY A 11 44.57 35.62 -18.02
CA GLY A 11 43.65 34.50 -17.74
C GLY A 11 42.16 34.87 -17.63
N GLY A 12 41.79 36.12 -17.34
CA GLY A 12 40.39 36.50 -17.11
C GLY A 12 39.52 36.47 -18.38
N GLY A 13 40.13 36.71 -19.55
CA GLY A 13 39.43 36.64 -20.83
C GLY A 13 39.11 35.21 -21.27
N LEU A 14 39.98 34.25 -20.95
CA LEU A 14 39.75 32.83 -21.22
C LEU A 14 38.62 32.29 -20.33
N LEU A 15 38.63 32.61 -19.04
CA LEU A 15 37.59 32.20 -18.10
C LEU A 15 36.21 32.70 -18.51
N LEU A 16 36.08 33.98 -18.91
CA LEU A 16 34.80 34.52 -19.42
C LEU A 16 34.28 33.80 -20.67
N ARG A 17 35.19 33.33 -21.54
CA ARG A 17 34.82 32.53 -22.72
C ARG A 17 34.32 31.15 -22.34
N ILE A 18 35.01 30.47 -21.44
CA ILE A 18 34.61 29.15 -20.93
C ILE A 18 33.25 29.26 -20.24
N VAL A 19 33.10 30.21 -19.32
CA VAL A 19 31.82 30.49 -18.65
C VAL A 19 30.75 30.79 -19.71
N GLY A 20 31.01 31.69 -20.65
CA GLY A 20 30.07 32.03 -21.73
C GLY A 20 29.59 30.81 -22.53
N ILE A 21 30.49 29.88 -22.86
CA ILE A 21 30.13 28.60 -23.51
C ILE A 21 29.20 27.78 -22.60
N LEU A 22 29.53 27.61 -21.32
CA LEU A 22 28.71 26.85 -20.37
C LEU A 22 27.32 27.47 -20.18
N ILE A 23 27.23 28.80 -20.06
CA ILE A 23 25.94 29.52 -19.99
C ILE A 23 25.13 29.24 -21.26
N ALA A 24 25.76 29.35 -22.44
CA ALA A 24 25.07 29.12 -23.70
C ALA A 24 24.57 27.67 -23.83
N LEU A 25 25.42 26.70 -23.47
CA LEU A 25 25.06 25.28 -23.46
C LEU A 25 23.90 24.96 -22.50
N ALA A 26 23.82 25.65 -21.35
CA ALA A 26 22.70 25.49 -20.43
C ALA A 26 21.37 26.04 -20.99
N GLY A 27 21.43 27.09 -21.81
CA GLY A 27 20.24 27.73 -22.40
C GLY A 27 19.67 27.01 -23.63
N LEU A 28 20.50 26.30 -24.41
CA LEU A 28 20.08 25.59 -25.62
C LEU A 28 18.97 24.55 -25.38
N PRO A 29 19.11 23.59 -24.45
CA PRO A 29 18.04 22.62 -24.18
C PRO A 29 16.77 23.27 -23.63
N LEU A 30 16.88 24.32 -22.79
CA LEU A 30 15.70 25.10 -22.35
C LEU A 30 14.97 25.74 -23.53
N ALA A 31 15.70 26.33 -24.48
CA ALA A 31 15.10 26.95 -25.66
C ALA A 31 14.44 25.90 -26.57
N TRP A 32 15.14 24.80 -26.85
CA TRP A 32 14.63 23.75 -27.74
C TRP A 32 13.38 23.06 -27.16
N SER A 33 13.44 22.60 -25.92
CA SER A 33 12.29 21.99 -25.25
C SER A 33 11.18 23.01 -24.95
N GLY A 34 11.54 24.27 -24.68
CA GLY A 34 10.56 25.35 -24.55
C GLY A 34 9.77 25.58 -25.83
N ALA A 35 10.41 25.49 -27.00
CA ALA A 35 9.70 25.57 -28.29
C ALA A 35 8.72 24.41 -28.48
N GLN A 36 9.10 23.19 -28.07
CA GLN A 36 8.19 22.04 -28.09
C GLN A 36 6.99 22.24 -27.16
N LEU A 37 7.24 22.69 -25.93
CA LEU A 37 6.18 22.95 -24.95
C LEU A 37 5.17 23.99 -25.47
N ILE A 38 5.65 25.05 -26.14
CA ILE A 38 4.77 26.04 -26.80
C ILE A 38 3.91 25.38 -27.88
N GLY A 39 4.50 24.48 -28.68
CA GLY A 39 3.77 23.72 -29.70
C GLY A 39 2.65 22.85 -29.13
N LEU A 40 2.74 22.47 -27.85
CA LEU A 40 1.73 21.73 -27.09
C LEU A 40 0.82 22.63 -26.24
N GLY A 41 0.87 23.95 -26.44
CA GLY A 41 0.04 24.92 -25.69
C GLY A 41 0.50 25.19 -24.25
N GLY A 42 1.71 24.79 -23.86
CA GLY A 42 2.27 25.03 -22.54
C GLY A 42 2.97 26.38 -22.38
N SER A 43 3.75 26.53 -21.30
CA SER A 43 4.39 27.80 -20.94
C SER A 43 5.43 28.30 -21.96
N TRP A 44 5.30 29.56 -22.38
CA TRP A 44 6.26 30.23 -23.27
C TRP A 44 7.56 30.64 -22.58
N TYR A 45 7.55 30.63 -21.24
CA TYR A 45 8.63 31.17 -20.41
C TYR A 45 9.96 30.48 -20.69
N TYR A 46 9.96 29.15 -20.82
CA TYR A 46 11.17 28.35 -21.03
C TYR A 46 11.91 28.69 -22.33
N LEU A 47 11.18 28.94 -23.43
CA LEU A 47 11.79 29.36 -24.70
C LEU A 47 12.46 30.73 -24.53
N LEU A 48 11.72 31.70 -23.99
CA LEU A 48 12.21 33.08 -23.84
C LEU A 48 13.42 33.14 -22.89
N ALA A 49 13.34 32.46 -21.74
CA ALA A 49 14.44 32.35 -20.80
C ALA A 49 15.64 31.64 -21.45
N GLY A 50 15.44 30.49 -22.09
CA GLY A 50 16.49 29.74 -22.77
C GLY A 50 17.24 30.57 -23.82
N LEU A 51 16.52 31.28 -24.70
CA LEU A 51 17.13 32.17 -25.69
C LEU A 51 17.92 33.31 -25.05
N CYS A 52 17.39 33.94 -23.99
CA CYS A 52 18.10 35.01 -23.29
C CYS A 52 19.36 34.48 -22.56
N ILE A 53 19.32 33.25 -22.04
CA ILE A 53 20.49 32.58 -21.46
C ILE A 53 21.55 32.28 -22.55
N VAL A 54 21.13 31.81 -23.73
CA VAL A 54 22.05 31.63 -24.88
C VAL A 54 22.72 32.95 -25.26
N VAL A 55 21.94 34.02 -25.41
CA VAL A 55 22.47 35.36 -25.73
C VAL A 55 23.40 35.86 -24.61
N THR A 56 23.06 35.63 -23.35
CA THR A 56 23.94 35.93 -22.21
C THR A 56 25.29 35.23 -22.34
N GLY A 57 25.29 33.93 -22.67
CA GLY A 57 26.52 33.16 -22.88
C GLY A 57 27.38 33.70 -24.03
N ILE A 58 26.76 34.05 -25.16
CA ILE A 58 27.44 34.69 -26.30
C ILE A 58 28.05 36.03 -25.87
N LEU A 59 27.31 36.86 -25.14
CA LEU A 59 27.80 38.15 -24.63
C LEU A 59 28.99 37.99 -23.68
N PHE A 60 28.99 36.97 -22.83
CA PHE A 60 30.14 36.61 -21.99
C PHE A 60 31.34 36.17 -22.84
N PHE A 61 31.12 35.35 -23.86
CA PHE A 61 32.16 34.88 -24.77
C PHE A 61 32.87 36.02 -25.52
N ILE A 62 32.11 37.01 -26.00
CA ILE A 62 32.65 38.22 -26.63
C ILE A 62 33.05 39.31 -25.62
N ARG A 63 32.94 39.03 -24.31
CA ARG A 63 33.32 39.91 -23.18
C ARG A 63 32.53 41.23 -23.14
N ASN A 64 31.27 41.21 -23.56
CA ASN A 64 30.36 42.35 -23.52
C ASN A 64 29.58 42.39 -22.19
N LYS A 65 29.73 43.49 -21.45
CA LYS A 65 29.08 43.73 -20.15
C LYS A 65 27.55 43.73 -20.19
N ALA A 66 26.92 43.82 -21.36
CA ALA A 66 25.47 43.70 -21.52
C ALA A 66 24.95 42.34 -21.03
N GLY A 67 25.76 41.27 -21.12
CA GLY A 67 25.37 39.94 -20.65
C GLY A 67 25.07 39.90 -19.15
N ILE A 68 25.75 40.72 -18.33
CA ILE A 68 25.49 40.80 -16.89
C ILE A 68 24.06 41.31 -16.62
N TRP A 69 23.65 42.34 -17.36
CA TRP A 69 22.33 42.96 -17.18
C TRP A 69 21.22 42.11 -17.77
N LEU A 70 21.46 41.48 -18.93
CA LEU A 70 20.52 40.54 -19.51
C LEU A 70 20.27 39.37 -18.55
N TYR A 71 21.33 38.79 -17.98
CA TYR A 71 21.19 37.74 -16.99
C TYR A 71 20.39 38.18 -15.76
N ALA A 72 20.73 39.35 -15.20
CA ALA A 72 20.03 39.88 -14.03
C ALA A 72 18.53 40.08 -14.31
N LEU A 73 18.18 40.57 -15.50
CA LEU A 73 16.79 40.71 -15.94
C LEU A 73 16.10 39.34 -16.04
N VAL A 74 16.74 38.36 -16.68
CA VAL A 74 16.20 36.99 -16.80
C VAL A 74 15.97 36.39 -15.43
N PHE A 75 16.95 36.47 -14.52
CA PHE A 75 16.85 35.94 -13.17
C PHE A 75 15.69 36.56 -12.39
N LEU A 76 15.54 37.88 -12.41
CA LEU A 76 14.41 38.57 -11.76
C LEU A 76 13.08 38.18 -12.39
N ALA A 77 13.03 38.03 -13.72
CA ALA A 77 11.85 37.53 -14.41
C ALA A 77 11.55 36.06 -14.04
N THR A 78 12.57 35.22 -13.80
CA THR A 78 12.40 33.83 -13.34
C THR A 78 11.82 33.78 -11.95
N VAL A 79 12.30 34.62 -11.04
CA VAL A 79 11.75 34.72 -9.69
C VAL A 79 10.28 35.15 -9.75
N ALA A 80 9.96 36.21 -10.50
CA ALA A 80 8.59 36.69 -10.63
C ALA A 80 7.67 35.64 -11.28
N TRP A 81 8.11 34.98 -12.34
CA TRP A 81 7.35 33.93 -13.02
C TRP A 81 7.15 32.69 -12.12
N ALA A 82 8.19 32.25 -11.41
CA ALA A 82 8.11 31.09 -10.53
C ALA A 82 7.12 31.35 -9.38
N LEU A 83 7.16 32.53 -8.75
CA LEU A 83 6.22 32.90 -7.69
C LEU A 83 4.79 33.07 -8.21
N TRP A 84 4.62 33.57 -9.44
CA TRP A 84 3.30 33.67 -10.06
C TRP A 84 2.70 32.29 -10.38
N GLU A 85 3.53 31.35 -10.86
CA GLU A 85 3.06 30.05 -11.33
C GLU A 85 2.92 29.01 -10.21
N ALA A 86 3.85 28.99 -9.27
CA ALA A 86 3.95 28.00 -8.21
C ALA A 86 3.61 28.55 -6.81
N GLY A 87 3.33 29.84 -6.68
CA GLY A 87 3.11 30.47 -5.38
C GLY A 87 4.34 30.38 -4.48
N MET A 88 4.11 30.07 -3.21
CA MET A 88 5.15 29.92 -2.18
C MET A 88 5.50 28.45 -1.88
N ASP A 89 4.98 27.52 -2.67
CA ASP A 89 5.19 26.09 -2.46
C ASP A 89 6.67 25.74 -2.66
N PHE A 90 7.29 25.15 -1.64
CA PHE A 90 8.72 24.90 -1.63
C PHE A 90 9.19 24.04 -2.81
N TRP A 91 8.61 22.84 -2.96
CA TRP A 91 9.07 21.86 -3.95
C TRP A 91 8.99 22.39 -5.38
N PRO A 92 7.87 22.98 -5.85
CA PRO A 92 7.81 23.59 -7.17
C PRO A 92 8.84 24.69 -7.42
N LEU A 93 9.21 25.47 -6.40
CA LEU A 93 10.20 26.54 -6.54
C LEU A 93 11.63 26.02 -6.73
N VAL A 94 11.97 24.84 -6.19
CA VAL A 94 13.31 24.24 -6.27
C VAL A 94 13.84 24.14 -7.71
N PRO A 95 13.21 23.39 -8.65
CA PRO A 95 13.72 23.24 -10.00
C PRO A 95 13.62 24.53 -10.83
N ARG A 96 12.81 25.50 -10.41
CA ARG A 96 12.67 26.80 -11.09
C ARG A 96 13.76 27.80 -10.69
N LEU A 97 14.25 27.74 -9.45
CA LEU A 97 15.11 28.80 -8.90
C LEU A 97 16.55 28.35 -8.59
N VAL A 98 16.79 27.07 -8.24
CA VAL A 98 18.13 26.64 -7.81
C VAL A 98 19.18 26.81 -8.92
N ALA A 99 18.93 26.30 -10.12
CA ALA A 99 19.89 26.42 -11.22
C ALA A 99 20.12 27.89 -11.67
N PRO A 100 19.08 28.75 -11.79
CA PRO A 100 19.28 30.18 -12.00
C PRO A 100 20.03 30.88 -10.85
N MET A 101 19.86 30.48 -9.59
CA MET A 101 20.67 31.04 -8.50
C MET A 101 22.15 30.67 -8.64
N VAL A 102 22.46 29.40 -8.93
CA VAL A 102 23.83 28.93 -9.17
C VAL A 102 24.49 29.68 -10.31
N LEU A 103 23.78 29.81 -11.45
CA LEU A 103 24.28 30.57 -12.59
C LEU A 103 24.43 32.07 -12.28
N GLY A 104 23.57 32.62 -11.42
CA GLY A 104 23.68 33.99 -10.92
C GLY A 104 24.90 34.23 -10.05
N ILE A 105 25.30 33.26 -9.22
CA ILE A 105 26.54 33.32 -8.46
C ILE A 105 27.75 33.35 -9.40
N VAL A 106 27.79 32.46 -10.40
CA VAL A 106 28.86 32.42 -11.41
C VAL A 106 28.96 33.75 -12.16
N VAL A 107 27.82 34.30 -12.61
CA VAL A 107 27.73 35.60 -13.29
C VAL A 107 28.24 36.72 -12.40
N ALA A 108 27.80 36.78 -11.13
CA ALA A 108 28.21 37.81 -10.17
C ALA A 108 29.72 37.77 -9.88
N LEU A 109 30.30 36.57 -9.69
CA LEU A 109 31.73 36.38 -9.49
C LEU A 109 32.57 36.74 -10.72
N CYS A 110 32.01 36.64 -11.93
CA CYS A 110 32.68 37.01 -13.17
C CYS A 110 32.67 38.52 -13.46
N VAL A 111 31.80 39.32 -12.82
CA VAL A 111 31.67 40.78 -13.08
C VAL A 111 33.01 41.54 -13.04
N PRO A 112 33.93 41.29 -12.08
CA PRO A 112 35.21 41.99 -12.01
C PRO A 112 36.19 41.66 -13.15
N LEU A 113 35.92 40.63 -13.96
CA LEU A 113 36.76 40.22 -15.08
C LEU A 113 36.45 41.00 -16.38
N PHE A 114 35.32 41.72 -16.41
CA PHE A 114 34.92 42.50 -17.58
C PHE A 114 35.74 43.80 -17.70
N PRO A 115 36.12 44.22 -18.92
CA PRO A 115 36.85 45.48 -19.14
C PRO A 115 36.12 46.71 -18.57
N GLY A 116 36.86 47.57 -17.86
CA GLY A 116 36.33 48.84 -17.34
C GLY A 116 35.39 48.73 -16.13
N ARG A 117 35.21 47.55 -15.52
CA ARG A 117 34.48 47.38 -14.26
C ARG A 117 35.46 47.50 -13.06
N PRO A 118 35.21 48.41 -12.11
CA PRO A 118 35.98 48.44 -10.86
C PRO A 118 35.66 47.20 -10.01
N ARG A 119 36.67 46.67 -9.29
CA ARG A 119 36.51 45.63 -8.26
C ARG A 119 35.75 46.18 -7.05
N LYS A 120 34.44 46.41 -7.21
CA LYS A 120 33.55 46.87 -6.13
C LYS A 120 33.02 45.68 -5.33
N ALA A 121 32.62 45.92 -4.08
CA ALA A 121 32.06 44.88 -3.21
C ALA A 121 30.72 44.32 -3.72
N LEU A 122 29.91 45.12 -4.42
CA LEU A 122 28.53 44.78 -4.78
C LEU A 122 28.33 43.41 -5.49
N PRO A 123 29.10 43.01 -6.52
CA PRO A 123 28.92 41.70 -7.14
C PRO A 123 29.24 40.54 -6.19
N PHE A 124 30.23 40.71 -5.29
CA PHE A 124 30.53 39.72 -4.26
C PHE A 124 29.42 39.68 -3.19
N THR A 125 28.83 40.82 -2.84
CA THR A 125 27.65 40.87 -1.96
C THR A 125 26.46 40.16 -2.58
N ILE A 126 26.18 40.35 -3.87
CA ILE A 126 25.10 39.65 -4.58
C ILE A 126 25.38 38.14 -4.61
N ALA A 127 26.61 37.73 -4.94
CA ALA A 127 27.00 36.32 -4.90
C ALA A 127 26.80 35.73 -3.49
N ALA A 128 27.20 36.45 -2.44
CA ALA A 128 27.00 36.03 -1.05
C ALA A 128 25.52 35.89 -0.69
N ILE A 129 24.65 36.83 -1.10
CA ILE A 129 23.20 36.74 -0.89
C ILE A 129 22.62 35.50 -1.58
N LEU A 130 23.02 35.22 -2.83
CA LEU A 130 22.55 34.04 -3.56
C LEU A 130 23.06 32.73 -2.95
N VAL A 131 24.29 32.71 -2.43
CA VAL A 131 24.83 31.56 -1.68
C VAL A 131 24.03 31.34 -0.39
N LEU A 132 23.71 32.40 0.35
CA LEU A 132 22.88 32.30 1.55
C LEU A 132 21.45 31.82 1.21
N ALA A 133 20.88 32.29 0.10
CA ALA A 133 19.58 31.82 -0.37
C ALA A 133 19.63 30.33 -0.75
N LEU A 134 20.65 29.87 -1.47
CA LEU A 134 20.84 28.45 -1.76
C LEU A 134 21.04 27.61 -0.51
N ALA A 135 21.80 28.10 0.47
CA ALA A 135 21.98 27.42 1.75
C ALA A 135 20.66 27.34 2.54
N ALA A 136 19.85 28.41 2.52
CA ALA A 136 18.51 28.41 3.10
C ALA A 136 17.57 27.43 2.39
N THR A 137 17.55 27.41 1.04
CA THR A 137 16.80 26.40 0.27
C THR A 137 17.26 24.98 0.62
N GLY A 138 18.57 24.76 0.74
CA GLY A 138 19.16 23.48 1.14
C GLY A 138 18.69 23.06 2.54
N TYR A 139 18.74 23.97 3.53
CA TYR A 139 18.24 23.71 4.89
C TYR A 139 16.74 23.40 4.90
N LEU A 140 15.94 24.19 4.17
CA LEU A 140 14.50 24.00 4.07
C LEU A 140 14.12 22.67 3.40
N ALA A 141 14.96 22.12 2.52
CA ALA A 141 14.71 20.80 1.95
C ALA A 141 14.68 19.69 3.02
N PHE A 142 15.39 19.85 4.14
CA PHE A 142 15.37 18.89 5.26
C PHE A 142 14.19 19.09 6.21
N GLN A 143 13.31 20.06 5.95
CA GLN A 143 12.08 20.25 6.72
C GLN A 143 10.93 19.54 6.00
N PRO A 144 9.98 18.95 6.73
CA PRO A 144 8.79 18.37 6.11
C PRO A 144 7.91 19.50 5.53
N HIS A 145 7.42 19.31 4.30
CA HIS A 145 6.53 20.23 3.60
C HIS A 145 5.14 19.62 3.43
N GLY A 146 4.11 20.46 3.30
CA GLY A 146 2.72 20.00 3.20
C GLY A 146 2.17 19.44 4.52
N VAL A 147 2.74 19.84 5.65
CA VAL A 147 2.33 19.37 6.98
C VAL A 147 1.07 20.12 7.44
N ILE A 148 0.06 19.35 7.86
CA ILE A 148 -1.05 19.82 8.69
C ILE A 148 -0.76 19.30 10.09
N ARG A 149 -0.65 20.19 11.09
CA ARG A 149 -0.37 19.78 12.48
C ARG A 149 -1.66 19.74 13.27
N GLY A 150 -1.85 18.64 13.99
CA GLY A 150 -2.93 18.48 14.95
C GLY A 150 -2.54 19.04 16.31
N THR A 151 -3.48 18.94 17.24
CA THR A 151 -3.28 19.24 18.65
C THR A 151 -3.58 18.00 19.45
N ALA A 152 -2.67 17.60 20.34
CA ALA A 152 -2.93 16.52 21.27
C ALA A 152 -4.10 16.88 22.21
N PRO A 153 -4.99 15.92 22.52
CA PRO A 153 -6.02 16.14 23.53
C PRO A 153 -5.40 16.26 24.92
N ASP A 154 -6.12 16.93 25.84
CA ASP A 154 -5.68 17.08 27.24
C ASP A 154 -5.60 15.74 27.99
N ALA A 155 -6.36 14.73 27.53
CA ALA A 155 -6.36 13.37 28.05
C ALA A 155 -6.62 12.37 26.93
N VAL A 156 -5.92 11.24 26.99
CA VAL A 156 -6.13 10.06 26.13
C VAL A 156 -7.13 9.13 26.83
N ALA A 157 -7.93 8.39 26.07
CA ALA A 157 -8.82 7.37 26.62
C ALA A 157 -8.07 6.35 27.50
N GLU A 158 -8.63 6.01 28.66
CA GLU A 158 -8.05 5.01 29.57
C GLU A 158 -8.14 3.60 29.00
N VAL A 159 -7.12 2.77 29.27
CA VAL A 159 -7.11 1.36 28.91
C VAL A 159 -8.00 0.57 29.89
N PRO A 160 -8.99 -0.19 29.40
CA PRO A 160 -9.77 -1.09 30.25
C PRO A 160 -8.87 -2.12 30.96
N ALA A 161 -9.19 -2.45 32.22
CA ALA A 161 -8.36 -3.38 33.01
C ALA A 161 -8.34 -4.83 32.44
N ASP A 162 -9.34 -5.18 31.63
CA ASP A 162 -9.51 -6.45 30.94
C ASP A 162 -9.12 -6.38 29.45
N ALA A 163 -8.44 -5.32 29.04
CA ALA A 163 -7.96 -5.16 27.67
C ALA A 163 -7.03 -6.32 27.26
N ARG A 164 -7.31 -6.90 26.09
CA ARG A 164 -6.48 -7.95 25.50
C ARG A 164 -5.10 -7.43 25.12
N THR A 165 -4.08 -8.21 25.45
CA THR A 165 -2.66 -7.88 25.24
C THR A 165 -1.98 -8.72 24.16
N ASP A 166 -2.71 -9.59 23.47
CA ASP A 166 -2.26 -10.46 22.39
C ASP A 166 -2.63 -9.91 20.99
N TRP A 167 -2.25 -10.64 19.94
CA TRP A 167 -2.56 -10.30 18.54
C TRP A 167 -2.94 -11.56 17.72
N PRO A 168 -4.12 -12.14 17.98
CA PRO A 168 -4.49 -13.46 17.45
C PRO A 168 -4.99 -13.47 16.00
N ALA A 169 -5.26 -12.31 15.41
CA ALA A 169 -5.73 -12.17 14.02
C ALA A 169 -4.90 -11.14 13.24
N TYR A 170 -4.96 -11.20 11.90
CA TYR A 170 -4.15 -10.34 11.01
C TYR A 170 -4.18 -8.86 11.38
N ALA A 171 -5.35 -8.33 11.74
CA ALA A 171 -5.54 -6.94 12.18
C ALA A 171 -5.83 -6.84 13.70
N ARG A 172 -5.24 -7.74 14.50
CA ARG A 172 -5.52 -8.03 15.91
C ARG A 172 -6.87 -8.70 16.17
N THR A 173 -7.92 -8.23 15.50
CA THR A 173 -9.28 -8.80 15.52
C THR A 173 -9.81 -8.95 14.10
N THR A 174 -10.96 -9.60 13.97
CA THR A 174 -11.72 -9.69 12.71
C THR A 174 -12.34 -8.36 12.27
N HIS A 175 -12.33 -7.33 13.14
CA HIS A 175 -12.90 -6.01 12.85
C HIS A 175 -11.98 -5.10 12.03
N GLY A 176 -10.70 -5.45 11.83
CA GLY A 176 -9.83 -4.68 10.93
C GLY A 176 -9.33 -3.34 11.46
N THR A 177 -9.51 -3.00 12.75
CA THR A 177 -9.14 -1.69 13.33
C THR A 177 -7.63 -1.52 13.60
N ARG A 178 -6.87 -2.61 13.70
CA ARG A 178 -5.40 -2.60 13.96
C ARG A 178 -5.03 -1.78 15.20
N PHE A 179 -5.91 -1.76 16.20
CA PHE A 179 -5.72 -1.02 17.44
C PHE A 179 -5.42 -1.94 18.59
N ALA A 180 -4.29 -1.73 19.25
CA ALA A 180 -3.94 -2.42 20.47
C ALA A 180 -4.30 -1.57 21.69
N GLN A 181 -5.14 -2.11 22.57
CA GLN A 181 -5.47 -1.51 23.85
C GLN A 181 -4.34 -1.76 24.88
N ILE A 182 -3.12 -1.34 24.53
CA ILE A 182 -1.90 -1.50 25.33
C ILE A 182 -1.19 -0.14 25.36
N ASP A 183 -0.72 0.29 26.54
CA ASP A 183 -0.16 1.63 26.79
C ASP A 183 1.19 1.62 27.53
N GLN A 184 1.80 0.44 27.76
CA GLN A 184 3.12 0.37 28.40
C GLN A 184 4.16 1.19 27.65
N ILE A 185 4.14 1.12 26.31
CA ILE A 185 4.87 2.02 25.41
C ILE A 185 3.93 3.18 25.04
N ASN A 186 4.34 4.40 25.36
CA ASN A 186 3.57 5.61 25.14
C ASN A 186 4.49 6.79 24.79
N ALA A 187 3.90 7.95 24.49
CA ALA A 187 4.64 9.15 24.09
C ALA A 187 5.74 9.58 25.08
N GLY A 188 5.63 9.23 26.36
CA GLY A 188 6.60 9.58 27.39
C GLY A 188 7.86 8.71 27.42
N ASN A 189 7.80 7.47 26.92
CA ASN A 189 8.89 6.49 27.03
C ASN A 189 9.28 5.82 25.70
N VAL A 190 8.56 6.05 24.60
CA VAL A 190 8.87 5.44 23.29
C VAL A 190 10.29 5.74 22.80
N GLY A 191 10.88 6.85 23.25
CA GLY A 191 12.27 7.22 22.97
C GLY A 191 13.31 6.22 23.51
N GLU A 192 12.92 5.33 24.43
CA GLU A 192 13.78 4.36 25.10
C GLU A 192 13.73 2.97 24.45
N LEU A 193 12.93 2.75 23.40
CA LEU A 193 12.83 1.46 22.73
C LEU A 193 14.17 1.00 22.16
N GLU A 194 14.51 -0.25 22.42
CA GLU A 194 15.67 -0.94 21.87
C GLU A 194 15.25 -2.22 21.15
N VAL A 195 16.14 -2.74 20.28
CA VAL A 195 15.93 -4.05 19.65
C VAL A 195 15.99 -5.11 20.74
N ALA A 196 14.88 -5.81 20.96
CA ALA A 196 14.80 -6.91 21.92
C ALA A 196 15.31 -8.21 21.30
N TRP A 197 14.88 -8.52 20.08
CA TRP A 197 15.36 -9.67 19.31
C TRP A 197 15.19 -9.45 17.80
N THR A 198 15.96 -10.22 17.03
CA THR A 198 15.88 -10.26 15.56
C THR A 198 15.92 -11.72 15.12
N PHE A 199 15.03 -12.08 14.21
CA PHE A 199 14.98 -13.38 13.56
C PHE A 199 15.16 -13.23 12.04
N GLN A 200 15.80 -14.21 11.40
CA GLN A 200 15.92 -14.30 9.94
C GLN A 200 15.21 -15.56 9.49
N THR A 201 14.24 -15.42 8.58
CA THR A 201 13.44 -16.56 8.10
C THR A 201 14.23 -17.53 7.24
N GLY A 202 15.36 -17.09 6.65
CA GLY A 202 16.11 -17.86 5.65
C GLY A 202 15.47 -17.84 4.27
N ASP A 203 14.37 -17.11 4.08
CA ASP A 203 13.62 -16.98 2.82
C ASP A 203 13.56 -15.51 2.38
N THR A 204 14.62 -15.09 1.68
CA THR A 204 14.74 -13.71 1.18
C THR A 204 13.75 -13.45 0.06
N ALA A 205 13.07 -12.32 0.11
CA ALA A 205 12.12 -11.89 -0.94
C ALA A 205 12.82 -11.45 -2.24
N GLU A 206 13.47 -12.37 -2.96
CA GLU A 206 14.06 -12.08 -4.27
C GLU A 206 12.98 -11.98 -5.37
N ASP A 207 13.11 -11.01 -6.28
CA ASP A 207 12.15 -10.76 -7.37
C ASP A 207 11.81 -12.06 -8.12
N PRO A 208 10.53 -12.48 -8.24
CA PRO A 208 9.29 -11.70 -8.07
C PRO A 208 8.68 -11.66 -6.66
N ALA A 209 9.36 -12.19 -5.65
CA ALA A 209 8.85 -12.27 -4.28
C ALA A 209 8.79 -10.91 -3.57
N GLN A 210 7.80 -10.75 -2.68
CA GLN A 210 7.64 -9.58 -1.82
C GLN A 210 7.26 -9.99 -0.40
N ASP A 211 7.86 -9.34 0.59
CA ASP A 211 7.46 -9.48 1.99
C ASP A 211 6.41 -8.43 2.35
N GLN A 212 5.23 -8.90 2.75
CA GLN A 212 4.08 -8.11 3.15
C GLN A 212 3.51 -8.59 4.50
N ASN A 213 4.26 -9.44 5.21
CA ASN A 213 3.74 -10.23 6.32
C ASN A 213 3.55 -9.42 7.60
N THR A 214 2.37 -9.59 8.22
CA THR A 214 2.06 -9.14 9.58
C THR A 214 2.00 -10.36 10.49
N PRO A 215 2.97 -10.54 11.42
CA PRO A 215 2.95 -11.67 12.34
C PRO A 215 1.71 -11.68 13.26
N LEU A 216 1.39 -12.87 13.76
CA LEU A 216 0.45 -13.03 14.87
C LEU A 216 1.20 -13.31 16.17
N MET A 217 0.58 -13.00 17.30
CA MET A 217 1.02 -13.49 18.60
C MET A 217 -0.16 -14.11 19.34
N VAL A 218 0.01 -15.36 19.75
CA VAL A 218 -0.95 -16.11 20.57
C VAL A 218 -0.18 -16.80 21.68
N ASN A 219 -0.70 -16.71 22.91
CA ASN A 219 -0.06 -17.22 24.12
C ASN A 219 1.37 -16.65 24.28
N ASP A 220 2.39 -17.47 24.08
CA ASP A 220 3.81 -17.13 24.22
C ASP A 220 4.59 -17.28 22.89
N THR A 221 3.86 -17.36 21.77
CA THR A 221 4.42 -17.69 20.46
C THR A 221 4.03 -16.66 19.40
N VAL A 222 5.02 -16.19 18.66
CA VAL A 222 4.84 -15.38 17.45
C VAL A 222 4.85 -16.29 16.23
N TYR A 223 3.80 -16.21 15.41
CA TYR A 223 3.69 -16.95 14.16
C TYR A 223 3.85 -16.01 12.97
N THR A 224 4.70 -16.40 12.02
CA THR A 224 5.03 -15.57 10.85
C THR A 224 5.19 -16.44 9.61
N CYS A 225 4.79 -15.94 8.44
CA CYS A 225 5.04 -16.59 7.16
C CYS A 225 6.03 -15.80 6.30
N SER A 226 6.78 -16.51 5.46
CA SER A 226 7.67 -15.93 4.46
C SER A 226 7.00 -15.85 3.06
N PRO A 227 7.62 -15.21 2.05
CA PRO A 227 7.04 -15.11 0.70
C PRO A 227 6.70 -16.44 0.03
N HIS A 228 7.44 -17.52 0.33
CA HIS A 228 7.14 -18.89 -0.12
C HIS A 228 6.22 -19.67 0.83
N ASN A 229 5.52 -18.97 1.72
CA ASN A 229 4.58 -19.51 2.71
C ASN A 229 5.22 -20.43 3.77
N ILE A 230 6.53 -20.33 4.03
CA ILE A 230 7.17 -21.06 5.13
C ILE A 230 6.73 -20.43 6.46
N VAL A 231 6.09 -21.22 7.31
CA VAL A 231 5.60 -20.78 8.63
C VAL A 231 6.67 -21.02 9.69
N HIS A 232 6.91 -20.01 10.51
CA HIS A 232 7.82 -20.06 11.65
C HIS A 232 7.05 -19.77 12.92
N ALA A 233 7.27 -20.58 13.95
CA ALA A 233 6.84 -20.32 15.31
C ALA A 233 8.04 -19.88 16.14
N LEU A 234 7.98 -18.68 16.69
CA LEU A 234 9.05 -18.06 17.46
C LEU A 234 8.60 -17.88 18.90
N ASN A 235 9.48 -18.11 19.86
CA ASN A 235 9.25 -17.67 21.23
C ASN A 235 9.03 -16.14 21.23
N ALA A 236 7.93 -15.67 21.83
CA ALA A 236 7.58 -14.25 21.83
C ALA A 236 8.60 -13.39 22.61
N GLU A 237 9.16 -13.88 23.71
CA GLU A 237 10.14 -13.12 24.51
C GLU A 237 11.51 -13.05 23.80
N THR A 238 11.97 -14.14 23.20
CA THR A 238 13.38 -14.27 22.75
C THR A 238 13.58 -14.27 21.24
N GLY A 239 12.52 -14.47 20.45
CA GLY A 239 12.59 -14.67 19.00
C GLY A 239 13.20 -16.02 18.60
N GLU A 240 13.46 -16.93 19.54
CA GLU A 240 14.02 -18.25 19.24
C GLU A 240 13.02 -19.11 18.46
N LEU A 241 13.51 -19.76 17.40
CA LEU A 241 12.70 -20.68 16.59
C LEU A 241 12.31 -21.90 17.42
N ARG A 242 11.00 -22.13 17.55
CA ARG A 242 10.42 -23.35 18.15
C ARG A 242 10.31 -24.45 17.11
N TRP A 243 9.66 -24.14 15.99
CA TRP A 243 9.51 -25.03 14.84
C TRP A 243 9.33 -24.21 13.56
N LYS A 244 9.52 -24.88 12.42
CA LYS A 244 9.19 -24.35 11.10
C LYS A 244 8.43 -25.38 10.28
N TYR A 245 7.50 -24.93 9.46
CA TYR A 245 6.75 -25.73 8.51
C TYR A 245 6.93 -25.15 7.10
N ASP A 246 7.46 -25.96 6.19
CA ASP A 246 7.65 -25.59 4.79
C ASP A 246 6.61 -26.34 3.95
N PRO A 247 5.62 -25.64 3.34
CA PRO A 247 4.64 -26.29 2.48
C PRO A 247 5.21 -26.67 1.10
N GLU A 248 6.44 -26.28 0.78
CA GLU A 248 7.07 -26.37 -0.54
C GLU A 248 6.23 -25.69 -1.64
N ALA A 249 5.56 -24.58 -1.29
CA ALA A 249 4.71 -23.85 -2.21
C ALA A 249 5.54 -23.10 -3.26
N SER A 250 5.05 -23.09 -4.50
CA SER A 250 5.72 -22.40 -5.61
C SER A 250 4.72 -21.71 -6.53
N SER A 251 5.08 -20.52 -7.01
CA SER A 251 4.36 -19.82 -8.07
C SER A 251 5.35 -19.17 -9.03
N PRO A 252 5.07 -19.12 -10.34
CA PRO A 252 5.94 -18.44 -11.29
C PRO A 252 5.99 -16.91 -11.13
N LEU A 253 5.02 -16.31 -10.41
CA LEU A 253 4.95 -14.87 -10.20
C LEU A 253 4.30 -14.51 -8.85
N TRP A 254 4.48 -13.25 -8.45
CA TRP A 254 3.73 -12.60 -7.38
C TRP A 254 3.80 -13.28 -5.99
N GLN A 255 4.90 -13.97 -5.70
CA GLN A 255 5.12 -14.73 -4.46
C GLN A 255 5.10 -13.80 -3.23
N ARG A 256 4.18 -14.02 -2.28
CA ARG A 256 4.05 -13.23 -1.05
C ARG A 256 3.15 -13.94 -0.05
N CYS A 257 3.37 -13.63 1.23
CA CYS A 257 2.44 -13.95 2.31
C CYS A 257 2.18 -12.68 3.14
N ARG A 258 0.91 -12.40 3.46
CA ARG A 258 0.53 -11.26 4.32
C ARG A 258 0.34 -11.65 5.78
N GLY A 259 0.13 -12.93 6.07
CA GLY A 259 -0.03 -13.44 7.42
C GLY A 259 -0.65 -14.83 7.42
N VAL A 260 -0.68 -15.43 8.61
CA VAL A 260 -1.43 -16.65 8.91
C VAL A 260 -2.66 -16.29 9.77
N SER A 261 -3.48 -17.27 10.09
CA SER A 261 -4.60 -17.13 11.04
C SER A 261 -4.55 -18.19 12.12
N TYR A 262 -5.18 -17.91 13.26
CA TYR A 262 -5.26 -18.83 14.40
C TYR A 262 -6.68 -19.40 14.51
N TYR A 263 -6.79 -20.66 14.91
CA TYR A 263 -8.06 -21.30 15.22
C TYR A 263 -7.92 -22.23 16.43
N GLU A 264 -8.87 -22.13 17.36
CA GLU A 264 -8.98 -23.01 18.52
C GLU A 264 -10.44 -23.48 18.63
N PRO A 265 -10.73 -24.73 18.24
CA PRO A 265 -12.09 -25.25 18.28
C PRO A 265 -12.58 -25.38 19.72
N SER A 266 -13.85 -25.01 19.96
CA SER A 266 -14.51 -25.32 21.22
C SER A 266 -14.76 -26.83 21.36
N ASP A 267 -14.93 -27.33 22.59
CA ASP A 267 -15.32 -28.73 22.85
C ASP A 267 -16.58 -29.13 22.07
N ALA A 268 -17.53 -28.19 21.94
CA ALA A 268 -18.76 -28.39 21.17
C ALA A 268 -18.49 -28.52 19.67
N ALA A 269 -17.59 -27.70 19.11
CA ALA A 269 -17.20 -27.75 17.70
C ALA A 269 -16.46 -29.05 17.37
N LEU A 270 -15.57 -29.52 18.26
CA LEU A 270 -14.87 -30.81 18.12
C LEU A 270 -15.86 -31.98 18.11
N ALA A 271 -16.85 -31.97 19.01
CA ALA A 271 -17.88 -33.01 19.07
C ALA A 271 -18.78 -33.02 17.82
N ALA A 272 -19.12 -31.84 17.28
CA ALA A 272 -19.90 -31.73 16.04
C ALA A 272 -19.11 -32.25 14.82
N GLY A 273 -17.83 -31.90 14.70
CA GLY A 273 -16.97 -32.35 13.60
C GLY A 273 -16.72 -33.86 13.55
N THR A 274 -16.68 -34.54 14.71
CA THR A 274 -16.56 -36.01 14.79
C THR A 274 -17.84 -36.72 14.36
N THR A 275 -19.01 -36.10 14.54
CA THR A 275 -20.28 -36.67 14.05
C THR A 275 -20.50 -36.49 12.55
N ALA A 276 -19.95 -35.44 11.94
CA ALA A 276 -20.03 -35.18 10.50
C ALA A 276 -19.11 -36.11 9.68
N THR A 277 -17.88 -36.34 10.16
CA THR A 277 -16.89 -37.23 9.51
C THR A 277 -17.20 -38.73 9.62
N ALA A 278 -18.18 -39.10 10.46
CA ALA A 278 -18.59 -40.49 10.69
C ALA A 278 -19.68 -41.01 9.71
N GLN A 279 -20.02 -40.28 8.64
CA GLN A 279 -20.84 -40.83 7.55
C GLN A 279 -19.99 -41.23 6.33
N PRO A 280 -19.63 -42.52 6.18
CA PRO A 280 -19.44 -43.10 4.87
C PRO A 280 -20.81 -43.36 4.24
N GLY A 281 -21.00 -42.91 3.01
CA GLY A 281 -22.05 -43.43 2.16
C GLY A 281 -21.82 -44.92 1.93
N ASP A 282 -22.89 -45.71 2.02
CA ASP A 282 -22.93 -47.01 1.35
C ASP A 282 -24.36 -47.33 0.87
N PRO A 283 -24.49 -47.99 -0.29
CA PRO A 283 -25.76 -48.24 -0.93
C PRO A 283 -26.49 -49.42 -0.27
N ALA A 284 -27.81 -49.41 -0.44
CA ALA A 284 -28.70 -50.49 -0.05
C ALA A 284 -28.20 -51.88 -0.49
N THR A 285 -28.26 -52.88 0.39
CA THR A 285 -29.11 -54.07 0.19
C THR A 285 -29.08 -55.07 1.36
N SER A 286 -30.28 -55.63 1.57
CA SER A 286 -30.67 -56.97 2.03
C SER A 286 -30.65 -57.35 3.52
N GLU A 287 -31.86 -57.73 3.93
CA GLU A 287 -32.29 -58.55 5.05
C GLU A 287 -31.55 -59.91 5.10
N ASP A 288 -31.18 -60.37 6.31
CA ASP A 288 -31.76 -61.56 6.96
C ASP A 288 -30.90 -62.05 8.13
N GLY A 289 -31.56 -62.62 9.14
CA GLY A 289 -30.96 -63.69 9.96
C GLY A 289 -30.64 -63.33 11.41
N ALA A 290 -31.61 -63.56 12.28
CA ALA A 290 -31.45 -63.65 13.72
C ALA A 290 -30.60 -64.88 14.13
N GLU A 291 -29.78 -64.75 15.18
CA GLU A 291 -29.64 -65.80 16.18
C GLU A 291 -29.07 -65.28 17.51
N THR A 292 -29.72 -65.74 18.58
CA THR A 292 -29.53 -65.45 20.01
C THR A 292 -28.38 -66.25 20.62
N ALA A 293 -27.61 -65.66 21.54
CA ALA A 293 -26.95 -66.41 22.61
C ALA A 293 -26.72 -65.52 23.86
N GLU A 294 -27.34 -65.92 24.97
CA GLU A 294 -27.23 -65.33 26.30
C GLU A 294 -25.96 -65.79 27.06
N GLY A 295 -25.34 -64.84 27.76
CA GLY A 295 -24.86 -64.98 29.15
C GLY A 295 -23.37 -65.35 29.38
N PRO A 296 -22.84 -65.18 30.61
CA PRO A 296 -23.35 -64.39 31.74
C PRO A 296 -22.31 -63.40 32.34
N ALA A 297 -22.82 -62.51 33.18
CA ALA A 297 -22.08 -61.61 34.05
C ALA A 297 -21.21 -62.33 35.09
N ALA A 298 -20.08 -61.73 35.44
CA ALA A 298 -19.30 -62.09 36.63
C ALA A 298 -18.65 -60.85 37.29
N THR A 299 -19.25 -60.47 38.42
CA THR A 299 -18.62 -60.10 39.70
C THR A 299 -17.54 -59.02 39.76
N GLU A 300 -17.92 -57.89 40.34
CA GLU A 300 -17.07 -56.93 41.04
C GLU A 300 -16.37 -57.56 42.27
N THR A 301 -15.14 -57.13 42.55
CA THR A 301 -14.55 -57.15 43.89
C THR A 301 -13.60 -55.94 44.03
N PRO A 302 -13.64 -55.17 45.15
CA PRO A 302 -12.92 -53.91 45.27
C PRO A 302 -11.58 -54.07 46.04
N GLY A 303 -10.58 -53.31 45.61
CA GLY A 303 -9.26 -53.16 46.23
C GLY A 303 -8.24 -52.88 45.13
N THR A 304 -7.38 -51.88 45.17
CA THR A 304 -6.81 -51.09 46.26
C THR A 304 -6.32 -49.77 45.64
N ALA A 305 -6.42 -48.68 46.39
CA ALA A 305 -5.89 -47.38 45.99
C ALA A 305 -4.37 -47.46 45.77
N GLU A 306 -3.94 -47.41 44.52
CA GLU A 306 -2.62 -46.94 44.14
C GLU A 306 -2.78 -45.52 43.60
N THR A 307 -1.98 -44.63 44.15
CA THR A 307 -1.83 -43.24 43.77
C THR A 307 -1.36 -43.17 42.31
N GLU A 308 -2.27 -42.88 41.39
CA GLU A 308 -1.92 -42.37 40.07
C GLU A 308 -1.36 -40.97 40.25
N GLU A 309 -0.04 -40.92 40.20
CA GLU A 309 0.74 -39.77 39.79
C GLU A 309 0.05 -39.18 38.54
N THR A 310 -0.46 -37.95 38.64
CA THR A 310 -1.06 -37.23 37.51
C THR A 310 0.01 -37.07 36.43
N ALA A 311 0.03 -38.02 35.48
CA ALA A 311 0.66 -37.83 34.19
C ALA A 311 0.02 -36.56 33.60
N ALA A 312 0.83 -35.55 33.35
CA ALA A 312 0.40 -34.42 32.55
C ALA A 312 -0.19 -34.99 31.26
N ALA A 313 -1.48 -34.74 31.02
CA ALA A 313 -2.13 -35.17 29.78
C ALA A 313 -1.29 -34.65 28.61
N GLU A 314 -0.91 -35.53 27.68
CA GLU A 314 -0.23 -35.06 26.48
C GLU A 314 -1.12 -34.04 25.77
N PRO A 315 -0.56 -32.93 25.25
CA PRO A 315 -1.33 -31.95 24.52
C PRO A 315 -2.08 -32.65 23.40
N GLN A 316 -3.40 -32.45 23.34
CA GLN A 316 -4.20 -33.00 22.26
C GLN A 316 -3.73 -32.40 20.94
N ALA A 317 -3.29 -33.25 20.01
CA ALA A 317 -2.87 -32.82 18.68
C ALA A 317 -4.00 -32.00 18.01
N CYS A 318 -3.63 -30.86 17.45
CA CYS A 318 -4.50 -29.89 16.80
C CYS A 318 -5.62 -29.35 17.71
N ALA A 319 -5.36 -29.22 19.01
CA ALA A 319 -6.20 -28.42 19.91
C ALA A 319 -6.10 -26.92 19.59
N GLN A 320 -4.91 -26.46 19.18
CA GLN A 320 -4.65 -25.09 18.73
C GLN A 320 -4.02 -25.17 17.34
N ARG A 321 -4.51 -24.36 16.39
CA ARG A 321 -4.22 -24.54 14.97
C ARG A 321 -3.77 -23.23 14.33
N ILE A 322 -2.75 -23.32 13.48
CA ILE A 322 -2.39 -22.27 12.53
C ILE A 322 -2.98 -22.62 11.17
N VAL A 323 -3.65 -21.65 10.57
CA VAL A 323 -4.31 -21.74 9.27
C VAL A 323 -3.52 -20.90 8.27
N LEU A 324 -3.09 -21.53 7.18
CA LEU A 324 -2.27 -20.94 6.13
C LEU A 324 -2.94 -21.13 4.77
N THR A 325 -2.84 -20.12 3.92
CA THR A 325 -3.11 -20.25 2.49
C THR A 325 -1.82 -20.07 1.70
N THR A 326 -1.70 -20.73 0.55
CA THR A 326 -0.44 -20.78 -0.21
C THR A 326 -0.56 -20.18 -1.61
N ILE A 327 0.59 -19.77 -2.15
CA ILE A 327 0.77 -19.25 -3.52
C ILE A 327 0.53 -20.29 -4.63
N ASP A 328 0.24 -21.54 -4.28
CA ASP A 328 -0.17 -22.60 -5.20
C ASP A 328 -1.63 -23.07 -5.00
N ALA A 329 -2.40 -22.29 -4.23
CA ALA A 329 -3.82 -22.46 -3.95
C ALA A 329 -4.17 -23.69 -3.08
N ARG A 330 -3.48 -23.84 -1.95
CA ARG A 330 -3.86 -24.76 -0.86
C ARG A 330 -4.31 -23.99 0.37
N LEU A 331 -5.25 -24.55 1.10
CA LEU A 331 -5.59 -24.19 2.48
C LEU A 331 -5.06 -25.28 3.40
N ILE A 332 -4.19 -24.91 4.33
CA ILE A 332 -3.46 -25.84 5.19
C ILE A 332 -3.75 -25.52 6.65
N GLN A 333 -3.91 -26.56 7.46
CA GLN A 333 -4.00 -26.45 8.91
C GLN A 333 -2.88 -27.26 9.57
N ILE A 334 -2.11 -26.61 10.45
CA ILE A 334 -1.02 -27.21 11.21
C ILE A 334 -1.23 -26.98 12.72
N ASP A 335 -0.72 -27.88 13.54
CA ASP A 335 -0.74 -27.76 14.99
C ASP A 335 0.14 -26.58 15.44
N ALA A 336 -0.40 -25.72 16.30
CA ALA A 336 0.28 -24.50 16.74
C ALA A 336 1.50 -24.78 17.64
N ALA A 337 1.53 -25.91 18.34
CA ALA A 337 2.62 -26.28 19.24
C ALA A 337 3.74 -27.06 18.52
N THR A 338 3.41 -27.91 17.54
CA THR A 338 4.39 -28.80 16.88
C THR A 338 4.72 -28.41 15.44
N GLY A 339 3.83 -27.69 14.76
CA GLY A 339 3.93 -27.39 13.32
C GLY A 339 3.58 -28.57 12.42
N GLU A 340 3.09 -29.68 12.97
CA GLU A 340 2.68 -30.84 12.18
C GLU A 340 1.30 -30.63 11.54
N PRO A 341 1.06 -31.11 10.30
CA PRO A 341 -0.26 -31.04 9.67
C PRO A 341 -1.37 -31.71 10.49
N CYS A 342 -2.51 -31.05 10.56
CA CYS A 342 -3.70 -31.57 11.22
C CYS A 342 -4.40 -32.60 10.35
N ALA A 343 -4.06 -33.88 10.53
CA ALA A 343 -4.56 -34.97 9.69
C ALA A 343 -6.10 -35.08 9.57
N GLY A 344 -6.85 -34.54 10.54
CA GLY A 344 -8.32 -34.49 10.53
C GLY A 344 -8.93 -33.32 9.72
N PHE A 345 -8.11 -32.49 9.07
CA PHE A 345 -8.55 -31.35 8.27
C PHE A 345 -8.32 -31.63 6.78
N GLY A 346 -9.37 -31.55 5.96
CA GLY A 346 -9.29 -31.83 4.53
C GLY A 346 -8.70 -33.21 4.23
N ASP A 347 -7.83 -33.28 3.23
CA ASP A 347 -6.99 -34.45 2.94
C ASP A 347 -5.63 -34.29 3.65
N ALA A 348 -5.48 -34.97 4.79
CA ALA A 348 -4.24 -35.00 5.59
C ALA A 348 -3.67 -33.61 5.96
N GLY A 349 -4.55 -32.66 6.30
CA GLY A 349 -4.20 -31.29 6.69
C GLY A 349 -4.38 -30.26 5.58
N ILE A 350 -4.84 -30.66 4.39
CA ILE A 350 -4.85 -29.82 3.19
C ILE A 350 -6.21 -29.84 2.50
N VAL A 351 -6.68 -28.65 2.07
CA VAL A 351 -7.79 -28.47 1.14
C VAL A 351 -7.25 -27.85 -0.15
N ASP A 352 -7.54 -28.47 -1.29
CA ASP A 352 -7.20 -27.94 -2.62
C ASP A 352 -8.21 -26.85 -3.02
N LEU A 353 -7.74 -25.61 -3.11
CA LEU A 353 -8.59 -24.46 -3.45
C LEU A 353 -8.84 -24.35 -4.96
N LYS A 354 -8.29 -25.21 -5.81
CA LYS A 354 -8.62 -25.25 -7.25
C LYS A 354 -9.89 -26.05 -7.53
N GLN A 355 -10.40 -26.80 -6.56
CA GLN A 355 -11.64 -27.57 -6.72
C GLN A 355 -12.82 -26.65 -7.08
N GLY A 356 -13.57 -27.05 -8.12
CA GLY A 356 -14.70 -26.30 -8.66
C GLY A 356 -14.33 -25.13 -9.57
N MET A 357 -13.05 -24.76 -9.70
CA MET A 357 -12.63 -23.60 -10.50
C MET A 357 -12.50 -23.88 -12.02
N GLY A 358 -12.58 -25.15 -12.44
CA GLY A 358 -12.29 -25.56 -13.81
C GLY A 358 -10.79 -25.72 -14.06
N GLU A 359 -10.35 -25.48 -15.30
CA GLU A 359 -8.92 -25.48 -15.64
C GLU A 359 -8.26 -24.20 -15.12
N VAL A 360 -7.33 -24.36 -14.19
CA VAL A 360 -6.56 -23.27 -13.61
C VAL A 360 -5.14 -23.32 -14.16
N GLU A 361 -4.82 -22.39 -15.06
CA GLU A 361 -3.44 -22.20 -15.56
C GLU A 361 -2.50 -21.83 -14.41
N GLU A 362 -1.25 -22.30 -14.49
CA GLU A 362 -0.25 -22.04 -13.45
C GLU A 362 -0.04 -20.53 -13.25
N GLY A 363 -0.13 -20.06 -12.00
CA GLY A 363 0.03 -18.65 -11.65
C GLY A 363 -1.20 -17.76 -11.86
N PHE A 364 -2.33 -18.29 -12.35
CA PHE A 364 -3.55 -17.50 -12.58
C PHE A 364 -4.50 -17.42 -11.37
N TYR A 365 -4.29 -18.24 -10.34
CA TYR A 365 -5.10 -18.21 -9.13
C TYR A 365 -4.33 -18.72 -7.91
N PHE A 366 -4.28 -17.90 -6.87
CA PHE A 366 -3.79 -18.29 -5.54
C PHE A 366 -4.10 -17.21 -4.50
N GLN A 367 -3.86 -17.52 -3.23
CA GLN A 367 -4.10 -16.63 -2.11
C GLN A 367 -2.87 -15.80 -1.81
N THR A 368 -3.09 -14.52 -1.51
CA THR A 368 -2.03 -13.58 -1.09
C THR A 368 -2.26 -13.03 0.32
N SER A 369 -3.50 -13.12 0.83
CA SER A 369 -3.91 -12.60 2.15
C SER A 369 -4.07 -13.71 3.18
N ALA A 370 -3.96 -13.33 4.46
CA ALA A 370 -4.31 -14.22 5.57
C ALA A 370 -5.79 -14.69 5.42
N PRO A 371 -6.08 -15.99 5.61
CA PRO A 371 -7.44 -16.51 5.54
C PRO A 371 -8.29 -15.96 6.69
N THR A 372 -9.55 -15.62 6.47
CA THR A 372 -10.41 -15.10 7.54
C THR A 372 -11.00 -16.26 8.35
N VAL A 373 -10.75 -16.30 9.66
CA VAL A 373 -11.33 -17.28 10.58
C VAL A 373 -12.35 -16.59 11.49
N ALA A 374 -13.58 -17.08 11.49
CA ALA A 374 -14.68 -16.59 12.35
C ALA A 374 -15.79 -17.65 12.45
N ASP A 375 -16.46 -17.77 13.59
CA ASP A 375 -17.55 -18.75 13.86
C ASP A 375 -17.29 -20.18 13.31
N ASP A 376 -16.13 -20.77 13.64
CA ASP A 376 -15.72 -22.10 13.17
C ASP A 376 -15.66 -22.26 11.64
N LEU A 377 -15.57 -21.15 10.89
CA LEU A 377 -15.40 -21.11 9.45
C LEU A 377 -14.06 -20.48 9.05
N ILE A 378 -13.48 -20.99 7.98
CA ILE A 378 -12.36 -20.39 7.26
C ILE A 378 -12.91 -19.86 5.93
N VAL A 379 -12.96 -18.54 5.76
CA VAL A 379 -13.41 -17.90 4.53
C VAL A 379 -12.21 -17.43 3.71
N VAL A 380 -12.19 -17.82 2.43
CA VAL A 380 -11.11 -17.50 1.49
C VAL A 380 -11.66 -16.94 0.18
N GLY A 381 -11.06 -15.83 -0.26
CA GLY A 381 -11.08 -15.39 -1.64
C GLY A 381 -9.79 -15.82 -2.37
N GLY A 382 -9.43 -15.12 -3.43
CA GLY A 382 -8.21 -15.38 -4.20
C GLY A 382 -7.76 -14.17 -4.98
N TRP A 383 -6.48 -14.15 -5.35
CA TRP A 383 -5.91 -13.25 -6.33
C TRP A 383 -5.92 -13.92 -7.70
N VAL A 384 -6.15 -13.15 -8.76
CA VAL A 384 -6.05 -13.59 -10.16
C VAL A 384 -5.11 -12.67 -10.92
N TRP A 385 -4.70 -13.05 -12.12
CA TRP A 385 -3.72 -12.26 -12.88
C TRP A 385 -4.40 -11.20 -13.75
N ASP A 386 -4.94 -10.18 -13.08
CA ASP A 386 -5.94 -9.20 -13.53
C ASP A 386 -5.80 -8.54 -14.91
N ASN A 387 -4.69 -8.68 -15.63
CA ASN A 387 -4.37 -7.94 -16.85
C ASN A 387 -3.93 -8.81 -18.04
N VAL A 388 -4.09 -10.13 -17.94
CA VAL A 388 -3.61 -11.05 -18.98
C VAL A 388 -4.70 -11.37 -19.99
N LYS A 389 -5.88 -11.79 -19.55
CA LYS A 389 -6.98 -12.22 -20.43
C LYS A 389 -8.37 -12.07 -19.82
N THR A 390 -9.40 -12.23 -20.65
CA THR A 390 -10.78 -12.43 -20.19
C THR A 390 -10.99 -13.88 -19.75
N GLY A 391 -11.99 -14.12 -18.90
CA GLY A 391 -12.36 -15.48 -18.49
C GLY A 391 -11.28 -16.18 -17.65
N GLU A 392 -10.55 -15.41 -16.84
CA GLU A 392 -9.62 -15.93 -15.84
C GLU A 392 -10.35 -16.74 -14.75
N PRO A 393 -9.64 -17.47 -13.87
CA PRO A 393 -10.29 -18.25 -12.81
C PRO A 393 -11.30 -17.44 -12.00
N SER A 394 -12.33 -18.11 -11.49
CA SER A 394 -13.40 -17.46 -10.75
C SER A 394 -12.88 -16.73 -9.50
N GLY A 395 -13.44 -15.56 -9.26
CA GLY A 395 -13.28 -14.80 -8.02
C GLY A 395 -14.15 -15.30 -6.86
N ALA A 396 -14.80 -16.46 -6.99
CA ALA A 396 -15.71 -17.02 -5.98
C ALA A 396 -15.09 -17.07 -4.57
N VAL A 397 -15.89 -16.66 -3.59
CA VAL A 397 -15.52 -16.70 -2.17
C VAL A 397 -16.12 -17.95 -1.54
N ARG A 398 -15.32 -18.69 -0.76
CA ARG A 398 -15.72 -19.98 -0.19
C ARG A 398 -15.44 -20.02 1.29
N ALA A 399 -16.33 -20.65 2.04
CA ALA A 399 -16.14 -20.94 3.45
C ALA A 399 -15.99 -22.44 3.66
N PHE A 400 -15.03 -22.82 4.48
CA PHE A 400 -14.76 -24.19 4.88
C PHE A 400 -14.91 -24.32 6.39
N SER A 401 -15.34 -25.48 6.87
CA SER A 401 -15.30 -25.78 8.31
C SER A 401 -13.86 -25.65 8.81
N ALA A 402 -13.63 -24.84 9.83
CA ALA A 402 -12.33 -24.71 10.47
C ALA A 402 -11.92 -26.00 11.22
N VAL A 403 -12.89 -26.86 11.53
CA VAL A 403 -12.69 -28.14 12.20
C VAL A 403 -12.25 -29.22 11.21
N THR A 404 -13.00 -29.40 10.11
CA THR A 404 -12.87 -30.56 9.20
C THR A 404 -12.31 -30.21 7.82
N GLY A 405 -12.31 -28.94 7.42
CA GLY A 405 -11.93 -28.51 6.07
C GLY A 405 -13.01 -28.76 5.00
N GLU A 406 -14.19 -29.24 5.37
CA GLU A 406 -15.30 -29.45 4.44
C GLU A 406 -15.87 -28.10 3.96
N LEU A 407 -16.25 -28.02 2.69
CA LEU A 407 -16.90 -26.83 2.12
C LEU A 407 -18.26 -26.60 2.78
N ALA A 408 -18.41 -25.48 3.48
CA ALA A 408 -19.64 -25.07 4.14
C ALA A 408 -20.58 -24.32 3.18
N TRP A 409 -20.04 -23.34 2.45
CA TRP A 409 -20.75 -22.61 1.41
C TRP A 409 -19.79 -21.99 0.40
N ALA A 410 -20.32 -21.64 -0.77
CA ALA A 410 -19.65 -20.83 -1.78
C ALA A 410 -20.55 -19.69 -2.22
N TRP A 411 -19.95 -18.53 -2.45
CA TRP A 411 -20.58 -17.37 -3.07
C TRP A 411 -19.98 -17.18 -4.47
N ASP A 412 -20.76 -17.58 -5.48
CA ASP A 412 -20.47 -17.29 -6.89
C ASP A 412 -21.43 -16.20 -7.37
N LEU A 413 -20.89 -14.98 -7.53
CA LEU A 413 -21.68 -13.84 -8.00
C LEU A 413 -22.23 -14.02 -9.42
N GLY A 414 -21.55 -14.81 -10.25
CA GLY A 414 -21.96 -15.06 -11.64
C GLY A 414 -23.12 -16.06 -11.73
N ASN A 415 -23.28 -16.90 -10.71
CA ASN A 415 -24.40 -17.83 -10.61
C ASN A 415 -24.81 -18.06 -9.13
N PRO A 416 -25.70 -17.21 -8.59
CA PRO A 416 -26.13 -17.28 -7.19
C PRO A 416 -26.85 -18.58 -6.80
N ALA A 417 -27.20 -19.44 -7.75
CA ALA A 417 -27.75 -20.77 -7.45
C ALA A 417 -26.68 -21.72 -6.91
N ILE A 418 -25.40 -21.48 -7.22
CA ILE A 418 -24.26 -22.22 -6.67
C ILE A 418 -23.97 -21.68 -5.28
N THR A 419 -24.36 -22.46 -4.26
CA THR A 419 -24.19 -22.11 -2.83
C THR A 419 -23.14 -22.98 -2.13
N GLY A 420 -22.50 -23.89 -2.86
CA GLY A 420 -21.52 -24.85 -2.39
C GLY A 420 -20.62 -25.29 -3.55
N ALA A 421 -20.35 -26.59 -3.68
CA ALA A 421 -19.65 -27.10 -4.86
C ALA A 421 -20.54 -26.92 -6.11
N PRO A 422 -19.95 -26.57 -7.28
CA PRO A 422 -20.72 -26.52 -8.52
C PRO A 422 -21.25 -27.92 -8.89
N PRO A 423 -22.38 -28.02 -9.61
CA PRO A 423 -22.88 -29.30 -10.11
C PRO A 423 -21.82 -30.07 -10.92
N GLU A 424 -21.96 -31.39 -11.00
CA GLU A 424 -21.01 -32.23 -11.75
C GLU A 424 -20.89 -31.77 -13.21
N GLY A 425 -19.67 -31.47 -13.64
CA GLY A 425 -19.37 -30.97 -14.99
C GLY A 425 -19.49 -29.44 -15.16
N GLU A 426 -19.92 -28.73 -14.12
CA GLU A 426 -19.95 -27.26 -14.07
C GLU A 426 -18.77 -26.73 -13.23
N THR A 427 -18.51 -25.43 -13.33
CA THR A 427 -17.49 -24.71 -12.57
C THR A 427 -18.10 -23.48 -11.92
N TYR A 428 -17.41 -22.90 -10.95
CA TYR A 428 -17.67 -21.51 -10.57
C TYR A 428 -17.48 -20.59 -11.79
N THR A 429 -18.20 -19.48 -11.81
CA THR A 429 -18.24 -18.57 -12.96
C THR A 429 -16.87 -17.91 -13.20
N PRO A 430 -16.22 -18.13 -14.35
CA PRO A 430 -14.92 -17.51 -14.66
C PRO A 430 -15.03 -16.00 -14.89
N GLY A 431 -13.92 -15.27 -14.69
CA GLY A 431 -13.80 -13.85 -15.01
C GLY A 431 -14.63 -12.92 -14.13
N THR A 432 -15.03 -13.38 -12.94
CA THR A 432 -15.76 -12.57 -11.97
C THR A 432 -14.80 -11.77 -11.08
N PRO A 433 -15.23 -10.64 -10.48
CA PRO A 433 -14.44 -9.91 -9.49
C PRO A 433 -13.93 -10.81 -8.36
N ASN A 434 -12.66 -10.63 -8.00
CA ASN A 434 -11.98 -11.40 -6.96
C ASN A 434 -12.00 -10.70 -5.59
N VAL A 435 -11.65 -11.44 -4.54
CA VAL A 435 -11.41 -10.91 -3.19
C VAL A 435 -10.00 -11.32 -2.79
N TRP A 436 -9.03 -10.47 -3.12
CA TRP A 436 -7.62 -10.75 -2.89
C TRP A 436 -7.09 -10.20 -1.56
N SER A 437 -7.87 -9.37 -0.87
CA SER A 437 -7.57 -8.86 0.47
C SER A 437 -8.23 -9.68 1.58
N THR A 438 -8.13 -9.25 2.84
CA THR A 438 -8.74 -9.92 3.99
C THR A 438 -10.11 -9.32 4.30
N PRO A 439 -11.20 -10.11 4.33
CA PRO A 439 -12.51 -9.68 4.82
C PRO A 439 -12.50 -9.18 6.28
N ALA A 440 -13.48 -8.35 6.64
CA ALA A 440 -13.81 -8.05 8.03
C ALA A 440 -15.06 -8.82 8.46
N VAL A 441 -15.19 -9.17 9.74
CA VAL A 441 -16.33 -9.93 10.27
C VAL A 441 -16.88 -9.25 11.52
N ASP A 442 -18.20 -9.16 11.59
CA ASP A 442 -18.96 -8.85 12.81
C ASP A 442 -19.76 -10.11 13.19
N GLU A 443 -19.23 -10.90 14.13
CA GLU A 443 -19.85 -12.15 14.59
C GLU A 443 -21.17 -11.90 15.31
N GLU A 444 -21.36 -10.75 15.96
CA GLU A 444 -22.62 -10.41 16.63
C GLU A 444 -23.76 -10.19 15.64
N LEU A 445 -23.45 -9.57 14.49
CA LEU A 445 -24.39 -9.42 13.38
C LEU A 445 -24.48 -10.67 12.48
N GLY A 446 -23.53 -11.60 12.61
CA GLY A 446 -23.37 -12.75 11.71
C GLY A 446 -23.07 -12.32 10.28
N LEU A 447 -22.27 -11.26 10.10
CA LEU A 447 -21.97 -10.66 8.80
C LEU A 447 -20.46 -10.67 8.49
N ILE A 448 -20.13 -10.98 7.24
CA ILE A 448 -18.79 -10.85 6.68
C ILE A 448 -18.80 -9.83 5.54
N TYR A 449 -17.79 -8.96 5.51
CA TYR A 449 -17.67 -7.84 4.57
C TYR A 449 -16.50 -8.08 3.62
N LEU A 450 -16.84 -8.27 2.34
CA LEU A 450 -15.93 -8.62 1.26
C LEU A 450 -15.57 -7.37 0.45
N PRO A 451 -14.31 -6.93 0.48
CA PRO A 451 -13.80 -5.90 -0.42
C PRO A 451 -13.36 -6.52 -1.75
N THR A 452 -14.03 -6.16 -2.85
CA THR A 452 -13.83 -6.79 -4.17
C THR A 452 -12.89 -6.00 -5.09
N GLY A 453 -12.17 -6.73 -5.94
CA GLY A 453 -11.45 -6.18 -7.08
C GLY A 453 -12.35 -6.03 -8.31
N ASN A 454 -11.76 -6.20 -9.49
CA ASN A 454 -12.43 -6.05 -10.77
C ASN A 454 -12.56 -7.37 -11.54
N ALA A 455 -13.51 -7.41 -12.47
CA ALA A 455 -13.58 -8.46 -13.47
C ALA A 455 -12.51 -8.26 -14.54
N THR A 456 -11.70 -9.28 -14.78
CA THR A 456 -10.52 -9.16 -15.64
C THR A 456 -10.88 -9.02 -17.14
N PRO A 457 -10.09 -8.27 -17.93
CA PRO A 457 -8.98 -7.42 -17.49
C PRO A 457 -9.40 -6.01 -17.03
N ASP A 458 -8.49 -5.31 -16.34
CA ASP A 458 -8.84 -4.05 -15.65
C ASP A 458 -9.06 -2.82 -16.54
N PHE A 459 -8.45 -2.74 -17.73
CA PHE A 459 -8.47 -1.50 -18.55
C PHE A 459 -9.44 -1.53 -19.73
N PHE A 460 -10.30 -2.55 -19.80
CA PHE A 460 -11.38 -2.67 -20.77
C PHE A 460 -12.51 -3.52 -20.17
N GLY A 461 -13.72 -2.99 -20.07
CA GLY A 461 -14.84 -3.61 -19.34
C GLY A 461 -16.00 -4.10 -20.20
N ALA A 462 -16.07 -3.77 -21.50
CA ALA A 462 -17.27 -4.00 -22.32
C ALA A 462 -17.75 -5.47 -22.43
N HIS A 463 -16.88 -6.44 -22.13
CA HIS A 463 -17.18 -7.87 -22.15
C HIS A 463 -17.81 -8.40 -20.84
N ARG A 464 -17.77 -7.61 -19.76
CA ARG A 464 -18.18 -8.04 -18.43
C ARG A 464 -19.69 -8.32 -18.41
N SER A 465 -20.06 -9.33 -17.63
CA SER A 465 -21.47 -9.65 -17.40
C SER A 465 -22.14 -8.59 -16.53
N GLU A 466 -23.47 -8.50 -16.58
CA GLU A 466 -24.24 -7.59 -15.71
C GLU A 466 -23.91 -7.82 -14.23
N ALA A 467 -23.79 -9.09 -13.80
CA ALA A 467 -23.37 -9.43 -12.44
C ALA A 467 -21.95 -8.91 -12.16
N ALA A 468 -20.98 -9.21 -13.02
CA ALA A 468 -19.60 -8.75 -12.82
C ALA A 468 -19.49 -7.21 -12.69
N GLU A 469 -20.27 -6.46 -13.46
CA GLU A 469 -20.30 -4.99 -13.35
C GLU A 469 -20.98 -4.48 -12.09
N GLU A 470 -21.93 -5.22 -11.53
CA GLU A 470 -22.61 -4.83 -10.30
C GLU A 470 -21.73 -5.02 -9.05
N TYR A 471 -20.74 -5.91 -9.09
CA TYR A 471 -19.86 -6.24 -7.95
C TYR A 471 -18.41 -5.78 -8.10
N SER A 472 -17.99 -5.27 -9.27
CA SER A 472 -16.64 -4.72 -9.43
C SER A 472 -16.43 -3.52 -8.50
N ALA A 473 -15.24 -3.43 -7.91
CA ALA A 473 -14.82 -2.35 -7.00
C ALA A 473 -15.85 -2.01 -5.91
N SER A 474 -16.30 -3.02 -5.17
CA SER A 474 -17.41 -2.94 -4.22
C SER A 474 -17.05 -3.45 -2.83
N VAL A 475 -17.90 -3.10 -1.85
CA VAL A 475 -17.99 -3.81 -0.58
C VAL A 475 -19.27 -4.64 -0.59
N VAL A 476 -19.18 -5.94 -0.34
CA VAL A 476 -20.32 -6.87 -0.32
C VAL A 476 -20.44 -7.48 1.07
N ALA A 477 -21.62 -7.38 1.68
CA ALA A 477 -21.91 -8.06 2.93
C ALA A 477 -22.63 -9.38 2.67
N LEU A 478 -22.08 -10.46 3.21
CA LEU A 478 -22.71 -11.77 3.22
C LEU A 478 -23.10 -12.17 4.64
N ASP A 479 -24.14 -12.98 4.74
CA ASP A 479 -24.44 -13.77 5.93
C ASP A 479 -23.32 -14.79 6.17
N LEU A 480 -22.64 -14.69 7.31
CA LEU A 480 -21.43 -15.46 7.61
C LEU A 480 -21.68 -16.97 7.57
N ALA A 481 -22.84 -17.42 8.08
CA ALA A 481 -23.17 -18.83 8.19
C ALA A 481 -23.58 -19.45 6.84
N THR A 482 -24.14 -18.66 5.92
CA THR A 482 -24.78 -19.20 4.69
C THR A 482 -24.18 -18.70 3.38
N GLY A 483 -23.31 -17.68 3.41
CA GLY A 483 -22.76 -17.03 2.21
C GLY A 483 -23.78 -16.23 1.40
N LYS A 484 -25.00 -16.04 1.91
CA LYS A 484 -26.05 -15.29 1.21
C LYS A 484 -25.81 -13.80 1.29
N GLU A 485 -25.95 -13.12 0.15
CA GLU A 485 -25.84 -11.67 0.11
C GLU A 485 -26.89 -10.98 0.98
N ARG A 486 -26.45 -9.92 1.66
CA ARG A 486 -27.27 -9.06 2.51
C ARG A 486 -27.39 -7.67 1.91
N TRP A 487 -26.26 -7.09 1.52
CA TRP A 487 -26.21 -5.80 0.84
C TRP A 487 -24.86 -5.65 0.10
N LYS A 488 -24.79 -4.67 -0.79
CA LYS A 488 -23.53 -4.23 -1.42
C LYS A 488 -23.49 -2.73 -1.61
N PHE A 489 -22.29 -2.20 -1.70
CA PHE A 489 -22.02 -0.80 -1.99
C PHE A 489 -20.89 -0.71 -3.00
N GLN A 490 -21.19 -0.21 -4.19
CA GLN A 490 -20.20 -0.05 -5.26
C GLN A 490 -19.45 1.27 -5.11
N THR A 491 -18.12 1.21 -5.10
CA THR A 491 -17.27 2.40 -4.97
C THR A 491 -16.82 2.97 -6.31
N VAL A 492 -16.92 2.20 -7.40
CA VAL A 492 -16.63 2.64 -8.77
C VAL A 492 -17.61 1.98 -9.73
N HIS A 493 -18.33 2.79 -10.51
CA HIS A 493 -19.15 2.31 -11.61
C HIS A 493 -18.27 2.04 -12.84
N HIS A 494 -18.42 0.87 -13.47
CA HIS A 494 -17.69 0.50 -14.69
C HIS A 494 -16.19 0.78 -14.59
N ASP A 495 -15.51 0.11 -13.65
CA ASP A 495 -14.11 0.40 -13.40
C ASP A 495 -13.22 -0.05 -14.57
N ILE A 496 -12.58 0.91 -15.23
CA ILE A 496 -11.57 0.69 -16.28
C ILE A 496 -10.20 1.29 -15.88
N TRP A 497 -9.94 1.42 -14.57
CA TRP A 497 -8.77 2.12 -14.03
C TRP A 497 -7.96 1.28 -13.03
N ASP A 498 -8.34 0.03 -12.74
CA ASP A 498 -7.76 -0.78 -11.66
C ASP A 498 -7.88 -0.08 -10.29
N TYR A 499 -9.09 0.37 -9.98
CA TYR A 499 -9.51 0.93 -8.70
C TYR A 499 -10.23 -0.12 -7.84
N ASP A 500 -9.63 -1.30 -7.69
CA ASP A 500 -10.04 -2.29 -6.69
C ASP A 500 -10.33 -1.65 -5.33
N VAL A 501 -11.10 -2.36 -4.51
CA VAL A 501 -11.21 -2.12 -3.08
C VAL A 501 -10.28 -3.12 -2.37
N PRO A 502 -8.98 -2.79 -2.16
CA PRO A 502 -8.00 -3.76 -1.66
C PRO A 502 -7.88 -3.78 -0.14
N SER A 503 -8.57 -2.89 0.56
CA SER A 503 -8.38 -2.69 2.00
C SER A 503 -9.40 -3.51 2.77
N GLN A 504 -8.94 -4.20 3.81
CA GLN A 504 -9.82 -4.75 4.82
C GLN A 504 -10.64 -3.61 5.43
N PRO A 505 -11.99 -3.69 5.44
CA PRO A 505 -12.81 -2.69 6.11
C PRO A 505 -12.49 -2.61 7.60
N ALA A 506 -12.54 -1.41 8.18
CA ALA A 506 -12.46 -1.22 9.63
C ALA A 506 -13.87 -1.09 10.22
N LEU A 507 -14.23 -2.00 11.11
CA LEU A 507 -15.51 -2.02 11.81
C LEU A 507 -15.36 -1.26 13.13
N TYR A 508 -16.04 -0.14 13.26
CA TYR A 508 -15.95 0.73 14.42
C TYR A 508 -17.32 1.25 14.82
N ASP A 509 -17.62 1.23 16.12
CA ASP A 509 -18.85 1.78 16.66
C ASP A 509 -18.67 3.28 16.91
N ILE A 510 -19.03 4.09 15.91
CA ILE A 510 -18.85 5.52 15.99
C ILE A 510 -19.87 6.15 16.96
N PRO A 511 -19.46 7.03 17.89
CA PRO A 511 -20.40 7.73 18.75
C PRO A 511 -21.42 8.55 17.94
N ASP A 512 -22.72 8.44 18.30
CA ASP A 512 -23.80 9.15 17.60
C ASP A 512 -23.98 10.62 18.03
N GLY A 513 -23.34 11.02 19.13
CA GLY A 513 -23.45 12.34 19.75
C GLY A 513 -24.61 12.49 20.74
N ASP A 514 -25.50 11.50 20.83
CA ASP A 514 -26.68 11.44 21.70
C ASP A 514 -26.53 10.41 22.84
N GLY A 515 -25.34 9.80 22.97
CA GLY A 515 -25.00 8.84 24.02
C GLY A 515 -25.11 7.37 23.59
N GLY A 516 -25.35 7.11 22.31
CA GLY A 516 -25.27 5.80 21.68
C GLY A 516 -24.12 5.69 20.67
N THR A 517 -24.15 4.61 19.88
CA THR A 517 -23.20 4.35 18.81
C THR A 517 -23.92 3.93 17.52
N ILE A 518 -23.27 4.17 16.39
CA ILE A 518 -23.67 3.67 15.08
C ILE A 518 -22.64 2.62 14.66
N PRO A 519 -23.06 1.40 14.28
CA PRO A 519 -22.15 0.35 13.85
C PRO A 519 -21.61 0.68 12.45
N ALA A 520 -20.45 1.33 12.38
CA ALA A 520 -19.87 1.78 11.12
C ALA A 520 -18.92 0.73 10.53
N LEU A 521 -18.88 0.69 9.20
CA LEU A 521 -17.84 0.13 8.37
C LEU A 521 -17.14 1.28 7.65
N ILE A 522 -15.83 1.37 7.82
CA ILE A 522 -14.98 2.37 7.16
C ILE A 522 -14.20 1.67 6.06
N GLN A 523 -14.51 2.00 4.82
CA GLN A 523 -13.81 1.50 3.63
C GLN A 523 -12.94 2.59 3.03
N VAL A 524 -11.63 2.36 3.03
CA VAL A 524 -10.66 3.18 2.28
C VAL A 524 -10.37 2.57 0.91
N THR A 525 -10.16 3.39 -0.12
CA THR A 525 -10.06 2.92 -1.52
C THR A 525 -8.79 3.40 -2.24
N LYS A 526 -8.45 2.69 -3.34
CA LYS A 526 -7.37 3.10 -4.27
C LYS A 526 -7.60 4.51 -4.85
N ARG A 527 -8.83 5.02 -4.84
CA ARG A 527 -9.19 6.36 -5.31
C ARG A 527 -8.89 7.49 -4.32
N GLY A 528 -8.36 7.18 -3.14
CA GLY A 528 -8.17 8.19 -2.09
C GLY A 528 -9.48 8.56 -1.36
N GLN A 529 -10.58 7.86 -1.63
CA GLN A 529 -11.88 8.09 -1.00
C GLN A 529 -12.03 7.24 0.27
N ILE A 530 -12.82 7.73 1.23
CA ILE A 530 -13.15 7.04 2.48
C ILE A 530 -14.66 6.96 2.61
N PHE A 531 -15.24 5.78 2.42
CA PHE A 531 -16.68 5.55 2.59
C PHE A 531 -16.96 5.06 4.00
N MET A 532 -17.89 5.72 4.70
CA MET A 532 -18.34 5.31 6.02
C MET A 532 -19.81 4.90 5.92
N LEU A 533 -20.06 3.60 6.07
CA LEU A 533 -21.34 2.95 5.85
C LEU A 533 -21.87 2.36 7.17
N ASP A 534 -23.18 2.28 7.33
CA ASP A 534 -23.78 1.46 8.38
C ASP A 534 -23.61 0.00 8.01
N ARG A 535 -22.88 -0.75 8.82
CA ARG A 535 -22.47 -2.11 8.45
C ARG A 535 -23.62 -3.13 8.46
N ARG A 536 -24.80 -2.74 8.96
CA ARG A 536 -26.00 -3.59 8.97
C ARG A 536 -26.69 -3.64 7.61
N ASP A 537 -26.65 -2.54 6.86
CA ASP A 537 -27.45 -2.37 5.63
C ASP A 537 -26.72 -1.70 4.45
N GLY A 538 -25.48 -1.24 4.65
CA GLY A 538 -24.66 -0.60 3.62
C GLY A 538 -25.01 0.88 3.36
N ASN A 539 -25.95 1.46 4.11
CA ASN A 539 -26.34 2.85 3.90
C ASN A 539 -25.22 3.82 4.34
N PRO A 540 -24.92 4.88 3.57
CA PRO A 540 -23.88 5.83 3.97
C PRO A 540 -24.22 6.59 5.26
N ILE A 541 -23.32 6.53 6.25
CA ILE A 541 -23.32 7.38 7.46
C ILE A 541 -22.74 8.76 7.14
N ALA A 542 -21.65 8.78 6.35
CA ALA A 542 -21.12 9.99 5.74
C ALA A 542 -21.76 10.19 4.37
N LYS A 543 -22.02 11.46 4.01
CA LYS A 543 -22.70 11.80 2.76
C LYS A 543 -21.89 11.32 1.54
N VAL A 544 -22.58 10.61 0.64
CA VAL A 544 -22.08 10.25 -0.69
C VAL A 544 -22.88 11.00 -1.75
N GLU A 545 -22.20 11.49 -2.79
CA GLU A 545 -22.81 12.16 -3.94
C GLU A 545 -22.36 11.52 -5.26
N GLU A 546 -23.31 11.25 -6.15
CA GLU A 546 -23.01 10.96 -7.56
C GLU A 546 -22.56 12.24 -8.26
N LYS A 547 -21.34 12.23 -8.81
CA LYS A 547 -20.80 13.37 -9.57
C LYS A 547 -20.52 13.01 -11.02
N PRO A 548 -20.80 13.91 -11.97
CA PRO A 548 -20.43 13.70 -13.37
C PRO A 548 -18.92 13.52 -13.53
N VAL A 549 -18.53 12.62 -14.44
CA VAL A 549 -17.13 12.34 -14.78
C VAL A 549 -16.90 12.47 -16.30
N PRO A 550 -15.64 12.54 -16.78
CA PRO A 550 -15.36 12.68 -18.22
C PRO A 550 -16.05 11.63 -19.08
N GLN A 551 -16.65 12.07 -20.19
CA GLN A 551 -17.44 11.23 -21.11
C GLN A 551 -16.81 11.09 -22.50
N ALA A 552 -15.52 11.41 -22.63
CA ALA A 552 -14.81 11.43 -23.91
C ALA A 552 -13.40 10.85 -23.77
N GLY A 553 -12.84 10.41 -24.90
CA GLY A 553 -11.48 9.87 -24.97
C GLY A 553 -11.36 8.36 -24.72
N GLY A 554 -12.45 7.69 -24.33
CA GLY A 554 -12.54 6.22 -24.33
C GLY A 554 -12.56 5.63 -25.74
N VAL A 555 -12.36 4.31 -25.84
CA VAL A 555 -12.50 3.55 -27.08
C VAL A 555 -13.99 3.30 -27.41
N PRO A 556 -14.39 3.25 -28.69
CA PRO A 556 -15.80 3.11 -29.08
C PRO A 556 -16.39 1.72 -28.80
N GLU A 557 -15.56 0.71 -28.57
CA GLU A 557 -15.96 -0.66 -28.23
C GLU A 557 -16.31 -0.82 -26.74
N ASP A 558 -16.02 0.18 -25.90
CA ASP A 558 -16.35 0.22 -24.48
C ASP A 558 -17.32 1.38 -24.18
N PHE A 559 -17.93 1.34 -22.99
CA PHE A 559 -18.79 2.41 -22.50
C PHE A 559 -18.17 3.12 -21.29
N LEU A 560 -18.72 4.27 -20.92
CA LEU A 560 -18.29 5.06 -19.77
C LEU A 560 -19.49 5.27 -18.84
N SER A 561 -19.26 5.23 -17.53
CA SER A 561 -20.27 5.63 -16.56
C SER A 561 -20.46 7.16 -16.58
N GLU A 562 -21.71 7.64 -16.56
CA GLU A 562 -22.03 9.08 -16.54
C GLU A 562 -21.62 9.76 -15.23
N THR A 563 -21.73 9.04 -14.11
CA THR A 563 -21.42 9.51 -12.77
C THR A 563 -20.58 8.50 -12.00
N GLN A 564 -19.98 8.96 -10.91
CA GLN A 564 -19.26 8.14 -9.94
C GLN A 564 -19.62 8.56 -8.52
N PRO A 565 -19.61 7.64 -7.54
CA PRO A 565 -19.85 7.97 -6.14
C PRO A 565 -18.61 8.66 -5.55
N TYR A 566 -18.84 9.80 -4.88
CA TYR A 566 -17.83 10.52 -4.11
C TYR A 566 -18.26 10.63 -2.65
N SER A 567 -17.37 10.27 -1.73
CA SER A 567 -17.60 10.42 -0.29
C SER A 567 -17.35 11.86 0.13
N VAL A 568 -18.35 12.73 -0.05
CA VAL A 568 -18.23 14.17 0.25
C VAL A 568 -18.36 14.50 1.73
N GLY A 569 -18.82 13.54 2.54
CA GLY A 569 -18.93 13.66 3.99
C GLY A 569 -17.69 13.20 4.76
N MET A 570 -16.66 12.73 4.06
CA MET A 570 -15.34 12.37 4.59
C MET A 570 -14.27 13.09 3.77
N PRO A 571 -13.05 13.29 4.30
CA PRO A 571 -11.96 13.83 3.50
C PRO A 571 -11.50 12.81 2.46
N ALA A 572 -11.13 13.31 1.28
CA ALA A 572 -10.42 12.55 0.27
C ALA A 572 -8.92 12.85 0.37
N ILE A 573 -8.08 11.81 0.30
CA ILE A 573 -6.63 11.91 0.53
C ILE A 573 -5.87 11.75 -0.78
N GLY A 574 -5.04 12.74 -1.12
CA GLY A 574 -4.16 12.67 -2.29
C GLY A 574 -4.88 12.78 -3.65
N THR A 575 -6.12 13.29 -3.67
CA THR A 575 -6.96 13.35 -4.88
C THR A 575 -6.92 14.71 -5.58
N GLU A 576 -5.96 15.59 -5.25
CA GLU A 576 -5.92 16.93 -5.82
C GLU A 576 -5.56 16.87 -7.31
N PRO A 577 -6.36 17.49 -8.21
CA PRO A 577 -6.11 17.43 -9.64
C PRO A 577 -4.71 17.92 -10.03
N PHE A 578 -4.10 17.23 -10.99
CA PHE A 578 -2.84 17.65 -11.56
C PHE A 578 -2.99 18.82 -12.53
N THR A 579 -1.96 19.66 -12.55
CA THR A 579 -1.82 20.76 -13.51
C THR A 579 -0.38 20.80 -14.01
N GLU A 580 -0.15 21.42 -15.17
CA GLU A 580 1.21 21.62 -15.70
C GLU A 580 2.11 22.35 -14.67
N ALA A 581 1.53 23.25 -13.87
CA ALA A 581 2.25 23.99 -12.84
C ALA A 581 2.80 23.09 -11.72
N ARG A 582 2.10 21.99 -11.40
CA ARG A 582 2.49 21.00 -10.37
C ARG A 582 3.47 19.94 -10.87
N MET A 583 3.79 19.95 -12.17
CA MET A 583 4.85 19.09 -12.69
C MET A 583 6.17 19.45 -12.02
N TRP A 584 6.99 18.43 -11.79
CA TRP A 584 8.23 18.56 -11.05
C TRP A 584 9.30 17.64 -11.63
N GLY A 585 10.54 17.96 -11.29
CA GLY A 585 11.70 17.14 -11.59
C GLY A 585 12.90 17.67 -10.81
N ALA A 586 13.96 16.88 -10.68
CA ALA A 586 15.13 17.26 -9.88
C ALA A 586 15.91 18.45 -10.49
N THR A 587 15.71 18.76 -11.77
CA THR A 587 16.38 19.85 -12.50
C THR A 587 15.39 20.63 -13.37
N PRO A 588 15.73 21.85 -13.85
CA PRO A 588 14.87 22.57 -14.79
C PRO A 588 14.58 21.81 -16.09
N TYR A 589 15.52 20.96 -16.54
CA TYR A 589 15.35 20.15 -17.75
C TYR A 589 14.41 18.98 -17.52
N ASP A 590 14.52 18.37 -16.33
CA ASP A 590 13.67 17.29 -15.86
C ASP A 590 12.23 17.75 -15.70
N LEU A 591 12.04 18.89 -15.03
CA LEU A 591 10.78 19.61 -14.94
C LEU A 591 10.18 19.88 -16.32
N LEU A 592 10.98 20.38 -17.26
CA LEU A 592 10.51 20.69 -18.61
C LEU A 592 10.15 19.43 -19.41
N TYR A 593 10.89 18.34 -19.25
CA TYR A 593 10.53 17.04 -19.81
C TYR A 593 9.16 16.58 -19.28
N CYS A 594 8.98 16.58 -17.95
CA CYS A 594 7.73 16.17 -17.31
C CYS A 594 6.53 17.01 -17.78
N ARG A 595 6.71 18.33 -17.96
CA ARG A 595 5.68 19.19 -18.55
C ARG A 595 5.32 18.83 -19.98
N ILE A 596 6.32 18.54 -20.81
CA ILE A 596 6.11 18.15 -22.19
C ILE A 596 5.33 16.82 -22.25
N GLN A 597 5.72 15.84 -21.43
CA GLN A 597 5.00 14.56 -21.38
C GLN A 597 3.58 14.74 -20.84
N PHE A 598 3.38 15.50 -19.77
CA PHE A 598 2.05 15.82 -19.25
C PHE A 598 1.14 16.41 -20.32
N ARG A 599 1.66 17.33 -21.15
CA ARG A 599 0.90 17.94 -22.26
C ARG A 599 0.66 17.03 -23.46
N LYS A 600 1.40 15.93 -23.58
CA LYS A 600 1.16 14.89 -24.59
C LYS A 600 0.13 13.86 -24.15
N MET A 601 -0.18 13.81 -22.85
CA MET A 601 -1.16 12.90 -22.27
C MET A 601 -2.48 13.61 -22.05
N ARG A 602 -3.57 12.87 -22.11
CA ARG A 602 -4.89 13.35 -21.69
C ARG A 602 -5.01 13.20 -20.16
N TYR A 603 -5.51 14.24 -19.51
CA TYR A 603 -5.85 14.23 -18.09
C TYR A 603 -6.99 15.21 -17.85
N GLU A 604 -8.15 14.67 -17.51
CA GLU A 604 -9.42 15.36 -17.27
C GLU A 604 -9.92 15.15 -15.83
N GLY A 605 -9.06 14.59 -14.97
CA GLY A 605 -9.35 14.24 -13.57
C GLY A 605 -9.17 12.75 -13.28
N GLU A 606 -9.63 12.35 -12.10
CA GLU A 606 -9.51 10.99 -11.55
C GLU A 606 -10.02 9.88 -12.49
N PHE A 607 -11.09 10.18 -13.23
CA PHE A 607 -11.73 9.28 -14.19
C PHE A 607 -11.44 9.67 -15.64
N THR A 608 -10.20 9.99 -15.95
CA THR A 608 -9.76 10.14 -17.35
C THR A 608 -9.78 8.75 -17.99
N PRO A 609 -10.68 8.43 -18.93
CA PRO A 609 -10.80 7.05 -19.41
C PRO A 609 -9.58 6.63 -20.22
N PRO A 610 -9.12 5.36 -20.14
CA PRO A 610 -8.15 4.82 -21.08
C PRO A 610 -8.63 4.91 -22.52
N GLY A 611 -7.72 5.24 -23.43
CA GLY A 611 -7.97 5.38 -24.86
C GLY A 611 -6.77 4.94 -25.67
N THR A 612 -6.83 5.10 -27.00
CA THR A 612 -5.66 4.84 -27.87
C THR A 612 -4.60 5.93 -27.78
N ASP A 613 -4.92 7.07 -27.16
CA ASP A 613 -3.96 8.06 -26.68
C ASP A 613 -3.47 7.72 -25.27
N MET A 614 -2.33 8.30 -24.87
CA MET A 614 -1.85 8.13 -23.48
C MET A 614 -2.75 8.93 -22.53
N SER A 615 -3.42 8.22 -21.64
CA SER A 615 -4.25 8.77 -20.57
C SER A 615 -3.50 8.69 -19.24
N LEU A 616 -3.53 9.77 -18.45
CA LEU A 616 -2.95 9.79 -17.11
C LEU A 616 -4.03 9.44 -16.07
N ILE A 617 -3.68 8.59 -15.11
CA ILE A 617 -4.53 8.12 -14.02
C ILE A 617 -3.94 8.64 -12.70
N MET A 618 -4.77 9.34 -11.92
CA MET A 618 -4.39 9.93 -10.62
C MET A 618 -5.62 10.07 -9.70
N PRO A 619 -5.64 9.45 -8.50
CA PRO A 619 -4.64 8.51 -7.97
C PRO A 619 -4.35 7.36 -8.94
N GLY A 620 -3.11 6.89 -9.04
CA GLY A 620 -2.77 5.83 -10.00
C GLY A 620 -3.36 4.47 -9.58
N TYR A 621 -3.22 3.45 -10.43
CA TYR A 621 -3.63 2.06 -10.13
C TYR A 621 -2.75 1.35 -9.08
N TYR A 622 -1.60 1.94 -8.70
CA TYR A 622 -0.95 1.60 -7.43
C TYR A 622 -1.83 1.95 -6.21
N GLY A 623 -2.88 2.75 -6.41
CA GLY A 623 -3.84 3.19 -5.43
C GLY A 623 -3.37 4.40 -4.63
N GLY A 624 -4.29 5.05 -3.93
CA GLY A 624 -4.06 5.90 -2.78
C GLY A 624 -3.89 5.02 -1.55
N MET A 625 -5.00 4.67 -0.91
CA MET A 625 -5.03 3.71 0.21
C MET A 625 -5.18 2.29 -0.35
N ASN A 626 -4.18 1.44 -0.12
CA ASN A 626 -4.09 0.08 -0.67
C ASN A 626 -4.22 -0.97 0.47
N TRP A 627 -3.87 -2.23 0.21
CA TRP A 627 -4.08 -3.41 1.07
C TRP A 627 -3.61 -3.29 2.53
N GLY A 628 -2.67 -2.38 2.82
CA GLY A 628 -2.26 -2.04 4.19
C GLY A 628 -3.42 -1.61 5.08
N SER A 629 -4.51 -1.12 4.48
CA SER A 629 -5.75 -0.71 5.15
C SER A 629 -5.52 0.43 6.15
N ALA A 630 -6.56 0.78 6.91
CA ALA A 630 -6.49 1.83 7.92
C ALA A 630 -6.33 1.25 9.34
N SER A 631 -5.99 2.13 10.27
CA SER A 631 -6.07 1.84 11.71
C SER A 631 -6.99 2.84 12.40
N VAL A 632 -7.75 2.40 13.40
CA VAL A 632 -8.68 3.24 14.16
C VAL A 632 -8.33 3.16 15.63
N ASP A 633 -7.83 4.25 16.21
CA ASP A 633 -7.78 4.39 17.68
C ASP A 633 -9.21 4.48 18.20
N GLU A 634 -9.71 3.35 18.70
CA GLU A 634 -11.11 3.16 19.10
C GLU A 634 -11.49 4.04 20.29
N GLY A 635 -10.55 4.26 21.22
CA GLY A 635 -10.77 5.04 22.44
C GLY A 635 -10.92 6.53 22.15
N ASN A 636 -10.20 7.03 21.14
CA ASN A 636 -10.19 8.45 20.81
C ASN A 636 -10.95 8.81 19.52
N SER A 637 -11.46 7.82 18.79
CA SER A 637 -12.13 7.97 17.48
C SER A 637 -11.23 8.61 16.42
N MET A 638 -9.95 8.21 16.36
CA MET A 638 -8.99 8.72 15.39
C MET A 638 -8.72 7.67 14.31
N LEU A 639 -9.00 8.00 13.05
CA LEU A 639 -8.68 7.16 11.89
C LEU A 639 -7.31 7.57 11.34
N ILE A 640 -6.41 6.59 11.21
CA ILE A 640 -5.08 6.78 10.62
C ILE A 640 -5.01 6.04 9.29
N VAL A 641 -4.62 6.77 8.25
CA VAL A 641 -4.44 6.24 6.90
C VAL A 641 -3.09 6.63 6.33
N ASN A 642 -2.53 5.76 5.49
CA ASN A 642 -1.40 6.06 4.64
C ASN A 642 -1.82 6.00 3.16
N ASP A 643 -1.21 6.84 2.32
CA ASP A 643 -1.55 6.91 0.90
C ASP A 643 -0.32 6.92 -0.01
N ILE A 644 -0.53 6.48 -1.26
CA ILE A 644 0.43 6.58 -2.35
C ILE A 644 -0.07 7.66 -3.33
N ARG A 645 0.81 8.60 -3.68
CA ARG A 645 0.54 9.65 -4.66
C ARG A 645 1.44 9.46 -5.86
N MET A 646 1.26 8.35 -6.57
CA MET A 646 2.06 8.02 -7.74
C MET A 646 1.19 7.97 -9.00
N PRO A 647 1.32 8.96 -9.90
CA PRO A 647 0.58 8.96 -11.16
C PRO A 647 1.14 7.91 -12.11
N GLN A 648 0.24 7.27 -12.85
CA GLN A 648 0.58 6.30 -13.88
C GLN A 648 -0.16 6.66 -15.17
N PHE A 649 0.33 6.20 -16.31
CA PHE A 649 -0.38 6.35 -17.57
C PHE A 649 -0.78 5.00 -18.14
N VAL A 650 -1.83 5.00 -18.95
CA VAL A 650 -2.31 3.86 -19.73
C VAL A 650 -2.58 4.31 -21.16
N GLN A 651 -2.20 3.47 -22.12
CA GLN A 651 -2.56 3.59 -23.53
C GLN A 651 -3.06 2.23 -24.02
N LEU A 652 -4.26 2.21 -24.60
CA LEU A 652 -4.82 1.04 -25.25
C LEU A 652 -4.22 0.87 -26.65
N ILE A 653 -3.64 -0.30 -26.90
CA ILE A 653 -3.02 -0.67 -28.17
C ILE A 653 -3.94 -1.68 -28.86
N PRO A 654 -4.48 -1.40 -30.05
CA PRO A 654 -5.29 -2.37 -30.78
C PRO A 654 -4.55 -3.70 -30.91
N GLN A 655 -5.23 -4.83 -30.68
CA GLN A 655 -4.58 -6.16 -30.73
C GLN A 655 -3.82 -6.42 -32.05
N ALA A 656 -4.29 -5.83 -33.16
CA ALA A 656 -3.63 -5.94 -34.47
C ALA A 656 -2.25 -5.26 -34.56
N GLU A 657 -1.94 -4.36 -33.62
CA GLU A 657 -0.69 -3.60 -33.53
C GLU A 657 0.28 -4.16 -32.46
N VAL A 658 -0.15 -5.16 -31.69
CA VAL A 658 0.68 -5.76 -30.64
C VAL A 658 1.79 -6.62 -31.27
N GLU A 659 3.04 -6.24 -31.03
CA GLU A 659 4.19 -7.03 -31.48
C GLU A 659 4.34 -8.32 -30.66
N SER A 660 4.62 -9.45 -31.33
CA SER A 660 4.83 -10.73 -30.67
C SER A 660 6.02 -10.67 -29.70
N GLY A 661 5.78 -11.00 -28.42
CA GLY A 661 6.82 -11.01 -27.38
C GLY A 661 6.99 -9.70 -26.60
N ALA A 662 6.14 -8.69 -26.84
CA ALA A 662 6.15 -7.43 -26.10
C ALA A 662 5.52 -7.50 -24.68
N VAL A 663 5.12 -8.70 -24.23
CA VAL A 663 4.36 -8.92 -22.99
C VAL A 663 5.26 -8.76 -21.77
N SER A 664 4.80 -7.99 -20.78
CA SER A 664 5.50 -7.84 -19.51
C SER A 664 5.19 -9.02 -18.57
N SER A 665 6.19 -9.45 -17.80
CA SER A 665 5.98 -10.34 -16.65
C SER A 665 5.56 -9.57 -15.39
N ASP A 666 5.70 -8.24 -15.38
CA ASP A 666 5.20 -7.37 -14.32
C ASP A 666 3.70 -7.10 -14.56
N SER A 667 2.88 -7.39 -13.55
CA SER A 667 1.42 -7.22 -13.64
C SER A 667 0.98 -5.75 -13.69
N HIS A 668 1.84 -4.80 -13.29
CA HIS A 668 1.53 -3.38 -13.17
C HIS A 668 2.34 -2.48 -14.10
N GLU A 669 3.48 -2.91 -14.64
CA GLU A 669 4.28 -2.12 -15.59
C GLU A 669 4.51 -2.87 -16.92
N GLY A 670 4.61 -2.12 -18.02
CA GLY A 670 4.82 -2.65 -19.36
C GLY A 670 3.51 -2.91 -20.12
N LEU A 671 3.55 -3.85 -21.08
CA LEU A 671 2.40 -4.20 -21.90
C LEU A 671 1.62 -5.38 -21.27
N ALA A 672 0.36 -5.12 -20.92
CA ALA A 672 -0.64 -6.11 -20.55
C ALA A 672 -1.40 -6.59 -21.79
N THR A 673 -1.47 -7.90 -22.02
CA THR A 673 -2.03 -8.47 -23.25
C THR A 673 -3.53 -8.32 -23.38
N GLN A 674 -4.28 -8.41 -22.28
CA GLN A 674 -5.74 -8.38 -22.27
C GLN A 674 -6.38 -9.27 -23.36
N THR A 675 -5.88 -10.49 -23.53
CA THR A 675 -6.35 -11.41 -24.58
C THR A 675 -7.83 -11.71 -24.41
N GLY A 676 -8.60 -11.65 -25.50
CA GLY A 676 -10.05 -11.74 -25.47
C GLY A 676 -10.77 -10.38 -25.54
N THR A 677 -10.03 -9.27 -25.43
CA THR A 677 -10.54 -7.91 -25.72
C THR A 677 -9.95 -7.36 -27.03
N PRO A 678 -10.50 -6.27 -27.60
CA PRO A 678 -9.94 -5.63 -28.80
C PRO A 678 -8.61 -4.89 -28.58
N TYR A 679 -8.16 -4.73 -27.33
CA TYR A 679 -7.02 -3.88 -26.96
C TYR A 679 -6.10 -4.52 -25.92
N ALA A 680 -4.79 -4.49 -26.14
CA ALA A 680 -3.79 -4.58 -25.07
C ALA A 680 -3.67 -3.23 -24.34
N ALA A 681 -3.09 -3.21 -23.13
CA ALA A 681 -2.86 -1.98 -22.36
C ALA A 681 -1.36 -1.79 -22.10
N TRP A 682 -0.78 -0.72 -22.63
CA TRP A 682 0.57 -0.28 -22.26
C TRP A 682 0.49 0.69 -21.08
N LYS A 683 1.14 0.34 -19.97
CA LYS A 683 1.00 1.05 -18.70
C LYS A 683 2.34 1.19 -17.98
N ASN A 684 2.63 2.36 -17.44
CA ASN A 684 3.85 2.62 -16.63
C ASN A 684 3.63 3.77 -15.65
N GLY A 685 4.53 3.88 -14.67
CA GLY A 685 4.63 5.06 -13.81
C GLY A 685 5.07 6.31 -14.56
N PHE A 686 4.59 7.48 -14.12
CA PHE A 686 4.94 8.76 -14.74
C PHE A 686 6.21 9.36 -14.13
N PHE A 687 7.34 8.87 -14.62
CA PHE A 687 8.69 9.28 -14.22
C PHE A 687 9.43 10.02 -15.33
N SER A 688 10.46 10.76 -14.93
CA SER A 688 11.43 11.36 -15.83
C SER A 688 12.54 10.37 -16.21
N PRO A 689 13.42 10.68 -17.19
CA PRO A 689 14.58 9.84 -17.51
C PRO A 689 15.56 9.66 -16.34
N LEU A 690 15.47 10.50 -15.30
CA LEU A 690 16.23 10.35 -14.07
C LEU A 690 15.54 9.43 -13.05
N GLN A 691 14.46 8.74 -13.42
CA GLN A 691 13.65 7.92 -12.50
C GLN A 691 13.09 8.72 -11.31
N VAL A 692 12.75 9.99 -11.57
CA VAL A 692 12.16 10.90 -10.59
C VAL A 692 10.68 11.09 -10.93
N PRO A 693 9.74 11.03 -9.96
CA PRO A 693 8.32 11.23 -10.26
C PRO A 693 8.08 12.60 -10.89
N CYS A 694 7.28 12.65 -11.95
CA CYS A 694 7.08 13.86 -12.75
C CYS A 694 6.15 14.92 -12.11
N HIS A 695 5.85 14.80 -10.81
CA HIS A 695 5.00 15.73 -10.06
C HIS A 695 5.63 16.07 -8.71
N GLN A 696 5.18 17.18 -8.11
CA GLN A 696 5.75 17.67 -6.86
C GLN A 696 5.45 16.72 -5.67
N PRO A 697 6.39 16.53 -4.73
CA PRO A 697 6.10 15.84 -3.47
C PRO A 697 5.06 16.59 -2.59
N PRO A 698 4.41 15.89 -1.63
CA PRO A 698 4.72 14.54 -1.18
C PRO A 698 4.20 13.41 -2.09
N TYR A 699 4.96 12.31 -2.18
CA TYR A 699 4.58 11.09 -2.92
C TYR A 699 3.81 10.07 -2.07
N GLY A 700 3.67 10.36 -0.78
CA GLY A 700 2.83 9.61 0.16
C GLY A 700 2.84 10.30 1.53
N THR A 701 1.75 10.13 2.27
CA THR A 701 1.56 10.75 3.59
C THR A 701 1.04 9.74 4.61
N ILE A 702 1.17 10.08 5.89
CA ILE A 702 0.33 9.55 6.96
C ILE A 702 -0.62 10.67 7.36
N THR A 703 -1.91 10.35 7.46
CA THR A 703 -2.98 11.31 7.77
C THR A 703 -3.81 10.80 8.93
N GLY A 704 -4.02 11.66 9.93
CA GLY A 704 -4.98 11.44 11.01
C GLY A 704 -6.28 12.20 10.77
N ILE A 705 -7.40 11.51 10.91
CA ILE A 705 -8.76 12.02 10.69
C ILE A 705 -9.56 11.81 11.96
N ASP A 706 -10.11 12.89 12.51
CA ASP A 706 -11.03 12.80 13.63
C ASP A 706 -12.38 12.30 13.09
N LEU A 707 -12.82 11.12 13.52
CA LEU A 707 -14.07 10.51 13.01
C LEU A 707 -15.32 11.24 13.50
N LYS A 708 -15.25 11.95 14.62
CA LYS A 708 -16.39 12.72 15.18
C LYS A 708 -16.66 13.96 14.33
N THR A 709 -15.60 14.69 13.96
CA THR A 709 -15.71 15.89 13.12
C THR A 709 -15.69 15.56 11.63
N ARG A 710 -15.09 14.41 11.25
CA ARG A 710 -14.84 13.95 9.89
C ARG A 710 -13.92 14.90 9.12
N GLU A 711 -12.95 15.48 9.82
CA GLU A 711 -11.96 16.39 9.26
C GLU A 711 -10.54 15.84 9.43
N ILE A 712 -9.62 16.25 8.54
CA ILE A 712 -8.20 15.95 8.70
C ILE A 712 -7.69 16.71 9.93
N ALA A 713 -7.33 15.97 10.97
CA ALA A 713 -6.73 16.51 12.19
C ALA A 713 -5.26 16.85 11.96
N TRP A 714 -4.53 15.99 11.24
CA TRP A 714 -3.13 16.19 10.89
C TRP A 714 -2.71 15.37 9.67
N GLN A 715 -1.61 15.77 9.03
CA GLN A 715 -1.03 15.10 7.87
C GLN A 715 0.47 15.38 7.79
N VAL A 716 1.27 14.34 7.56
CA VAL A 716 2.73 14.43 7.44
C VAL A 716 3.26 13.58 6.27
N PRO A 717 4.36 14.00 5.60
CA PRO A 717 5.00 13.19 4.56
C PRO A 717 5.58 11.88 5.15
N ALA A 718 5.36 10.75 4.46
CA ALA A 718 5.80 9.44 4.91
C ALA A 718 7.22 9.09 4.40
N GLY A 719 8.27 9.30 5.18
CA GLY A 719 9.63 8.86 4.86
C GLY A 719 10.48 9.82 4.03
N THR A 720 11.73 9.41 3.75
CA THR A 720 12.82 10.27 3.26
C THR A 720 13.58 9.70 2.05
N LEU A 721 14.40 10.54 1.40
CA LEU A 721 15.30 10.15 0.31
C LEU A 721 16.57 9.39 0.74
N GLN A 722 16.71 8.98 2.00
CA GLN A 722 17.99 8.45 2.50
C GLN A 722 18.51 7.27 1.66
N ASP A 723 17.62 6.37 1.25
CA ASP A 723 17.94 5.13 0.53
C ASP A 723 17.43 5.10 -0.91
N SER A 724 17.00 6.23 -1.46
CA SER A 724 16.52 6.35 -2.84
C SER A 724 16.91 7.70 -3.46
N GLY A 725 16.76 7.83 -4.77
CA GLY A 725 17.13 9.04 -5.48
C GLY A 725 17.22 8.86 -6.99
N PRO A 726 17.63 9.92 -7.71
CA PRO A 726 17.76 9.89 -9.17
C PRO A 726 18.58 8.69 -9.64
N LEU A 727 18.08 8.00 -10.68
CA LEU A 727 18.69 6.81 -11.28
C LEU A 727 18.88 5.64 -10.27
N GLY A 728 18.05 5.58 -9.22
CA GLY A 728 18.15 4.55 -8.18
C GLY A 728 19.31 4.74 -7.21
N MET A 729 19.98 5.91 -7.22
CA MET A 729 21.11 6.17 -6.32
C MET A 729 20.62 6.47 -4.90
N LYS A 730 21.24 5.84 -3.89
CA LYS A 730 21.03 6.19 -2.48
C LYS A 730 21.63 7.55 -2.18
N THR A 731 20.81 8.53 -1.81
CA THR A 731 21.32 9.88 -1.55
C THR A 731 22.08 9.99 -0.22
N ASN A 732 21.81 9.10 0.73
CA ASN A 732 22.26 9.19 2.14
C ASN A 732 21.83 10.48 2.84
N LEU A 733 20.78 11.15 2.33
CA LEU A 733 20.25 12.40 2.89
C LEU A 733 18.80 12.19 3.35
N PRO A 734 18.46 12.44 4.63
CA PRO A 734 17.11 12.24 5.15
C PRO A 734 16.18 13.42 4.80
N ILE A 735 15.99 13.67 3.49
CA ILE A 735 15.11 14.72 2.98
C ILE A 735 13.68 14.16 2.98
N PRO A 736 12.74 14.72 3.78
CA PRO A 736 11.38 14.19 3.96
C PRO A 736 10.47 14.58 2.79
N VAL A 737 10.69 13.96 1.64
CA VAL A 737 9.86 14.16 0.45
C VAL A 737 8.52 13.44 0.54
N GLY A 738 8.30 12.54 1.50
CA GLY A 738 7.13 11.67 1.52
C GLY A 738 7.22 10.66 0.39
N MET A 739 7.58 9.43 0.70
CA MET A 739 7.72 8.32 -0.23
C MET A 739 6.38 7.65 -0.49
N PRO A 740 6.21 6.98 -1.65
CA PRO A 740 5.12 6.05 -1.86
C PRO A 740 5.07 5.05 -0.70
N SER A 741 3.91 4.97 -0.05
CA SER A 741 3.73 4.33 1.24
C SER A 741 2.95 3.01 1.06
N LEU A 742 3.48 1.86 1.50
CA LEU A 742 2.81 0.56 1.35
C LEU A 742 2.97 -0.29 2.61
N GLY A 743 1.94 -1.02 3.00
CA GLY A 743 1.79 -1.55 4.36
C GLY A 743 0.96 -0.59 5.21
N GLY A 744 0.31 -1.12 6.26
CA GLY A 744 -0.62 -0.37 7.08
C GLY A 744 0.02 0.27 8.32
N PRO A 745 -0.62 1.29 8.92
CA PRO A 745 -0.33 1.70 10.28
C PRO A 745 -0.97 0.75 11.30
N MET A 746 -0.46 0.79 12.54
CA MET A 746 -1.20 0.30 13.72
C MET A 746 -1.17 1.35 14.82
N THR A 747 -2.24 1.44 15.61
CA THR A 747 -2.37 2.37 16.74
C THR A 747 -2.38 1.64 18.07
N THR A 748 -1.98 2.35 19.13
CA THR A 748 -1.98 1.84 20.50
C THR A 748 -2.66 2.82 21.44
N ALA A 749 -3.21 2.33 22.54
CA ALA A 749 -3.79 3.18 23.59
C ALA A 749 -2.74 4.08 24.28
N GLY A 750 -1.44 3.80 24.10
CA GLY A 750 -0.35 4.71 24.48
C GLY A 750 -0.28 6.02 23.69
N GLY A 751 -1.22 6.27 22.77
CA GLY A 751 -1.26 7.47 21.92
C GLY A 751 -0.23 7.45 20.79
N LEU A 752 0.18 6.25 20.36
CA LEU A 752 1.21 6.04 19.34
C LEU A 752 0.67 5.31 18.12
N THR A 753 1.08 5.79 16.96
CA THR A 753 0.92 5.14 15.66
C THR A 753 2.28 4.59 15.21
N PHE A 754 2.38 3.28 15.01
CA PHE A 754 3.58 2.66 14.44
C PHE A 754 3.45 2.44 12.94
N TYR A 755 4.53 2.71 12.20
CA TYR A 755 4.56 2.61 10.75
C TYR A 755 5.94 2.27 10.20
N ALA A 756 6.01 1.35 9.23
CA ALA A 756 7.26 0.93 8.59
C ALA A 756 7.23 0.93 7.06
N GLY A 757 6.10 1.30 6.45
CA GLY A 757 5.80 1.11 5.03
C GLY A 757 6.51 2.04 4.03
N THR A 758 7.72 2.50 4.35
CA THR A 758 8.50 3.45 3.53
C THR A 758 9.81 2.85 3.01
N GLN A 759 10.35 3.46 1.97
CA GLN A 759 11.58 3.00 1.30
C GLN A 759 12.89 3.39 2.01
N ASP A 760 12.86 4.12 3.12
CA ASP A 760 14.06 4.56 3.86
C ASP A 760 14.35 3.73 5.12
N TYR A 761 13.72 2.57 5.22
CA TYR A 761 14.08 1.44 6.09
C TYR A 761 14.00 1.82 7.57
N TYR A 762 12.92 2.48 7.98
CA TYR A 762 12.67 2.78 9.38
C TYR A 762 11.33 2.20 9.83
N LEU A 763 11.33 1.60 11.02
CA LEU A 763 10.13 1.56 11.86
C LEU A 763 10.04 2.90 12.60
N ARG A 764 8.86 3.51 12.62
CA ARG A 764 8.57 4.78 13.27
C ARG A 764 7.48 4.63 14.30
N ALA A 765 7.54 5.48 15.33
CA ALA A 765 6.42 5.79 16.19
C ALA A 765 6.08 7.28 16.03
N LEU A 766 4.85 7.55 15.64
CA LEU A 766 4.26 8.88 15.52
C LEU A 766 3.30 9.09 16.69
N ASP A 767 3.22 10.31 17.20
CA ASP A 767 2.11 10.72 18.06
C ASP A 767 0.79 10.66 17.28
N THR A 768 -0.19 9.89 17.77
CA THR A 768 -1.46 9.62 17.06
C THR A 768 -2.32 10.86 16.85
N PHE A 769 -2.11 11.94 17.61
CA PHE A 769 -2.95 13.14 17.58
C PHE A 769 -2.34 14.32 16.83
N THR A 770 -1.03 14.30 16.63
CA THR A 770 -0.29 15.40 16.02
C THR A 770 0.50 15.00 14.77
N GLY A 771 0.79 13.70 14.61
CA GLY A 771 1.64 13.17 13.55
C GLY A 771 3.14 13.42 13.76
N GLU A 772 3.57 13.87 14.95
CA GLU A 772 4.97 14.10 15.26
C GLU A 772 5.74 12.77 15.37
N GLU A 773 6.89 12.65 14.69
CA GLU A 773 7.80 11.49 14.82
C GLU A 773 8.52 11.57 16.17
N LEU A 774 8.07 10.75 17.13
CA LEU A 774 8.64 10.68 18.47
C LEU A 774 9.84 9.72 18.55
N TRP A 775 9.85 8.69 17.71
CA TRP A 775 10.92 7.71 17.67
C TRP A 775 11.00 7.03 16.30
N LYS A 776 12.21 6.55 15.96
CA LYS A 776 12.42 5.63 14.84
C LYS A 776 13.65 4.76 15.07
N ALA A 777 13.62 3.55 14.50
CA ALA A 777 14.76 2.66 14.43
C ALA A 777 15.03 2.21 12.99
N ARG A 778 16.31 2.15 12.63
CA ARG A 778 16.75 1.74 11.29
C ARG A 778 16.63 0.21 11.17
N LEU A 779 15.86 -0.24 10.19
CA LEU A 779 15.71 -1.64 9.78
C LEU A 779 16.87 -2.04 8.85
N PRO A 780 17.21 -3.33 8.70
CA PRO A 780 18.25 -3.77 7.77
C PRO A 780 17.92 -3.44 6.30
N VAL A 781 16.67 -3.62 5.90
CA VAL A 781 16.11 -3.29 4.59
C VAL A 781 14.76 -2.59 4.73
N GLY A 782 14.17 -2.13 3.62
CA GLY A 782 12.84 -1.53 3.62
C GLY A 782 11.77 -2.51 4.09
N ALA A 783 10.64 -2.00 4.55
CA ALA A 783 9.49 -2.82 4.90
C ALA A 783 8.26 -2.37 4.11
N GLN A 784 7.37 -3.31 3.85
CA GLN A 784 6.01 -3.04 3.37
C GLN A 784 4.96 -3.75 4.20
N ALA A 785 5.35 -4.26 5.37
CA ALA A 785 4.49 -4.93 6.33
C ALA A 785 3.80 -3.93 7.26
N THR A 786 2.69 -4.37 7.85
CA THR A 786 2.06 -3.68 8.98
C THR A 786 2.75 -4.14 10.27
N PRO A 787 3.24 -3.24 11.13
CA PRO A 787 3.75 -3.62 12.45
C PRO A 787 2.62 -4.19 13.32
N MET A 788 2.99 -4.98 14.33
CA MET A 788 2.08 -5.51 15.34
C MET A 788 2.67 -5.37 16.74
N THR A 789 1.85 -5.50 17.78
CA THR A 789 2.32 -5.39 19.17
C THR A 789 1.63 -6.41 20.07
N TYR A 790 2.29 -6.82 21.14
CA TYR A 790 1.75 -7.70 22.18
C TYR A 790 2.46 -7.46 23.51
N VAL A 791 1.92 -8.01 24.61
CA VAL A 791 2.61 -8.15 25.89
C VAL A 791 3.04 -9.60 26.08
N SER A 792 4.32 -9.83 26.32
CA SER A 792 4.84 -11.18 26.59
C SER A 792 4.30 -11.70 27.92
N PRO A 793 3.74 -12.93 27.98
CA PRO A 793 3.29 -13.52 29.24
C PRO A 793 4.46 -13.88 30.18
N GLU A 794 5.69 -13.98 29.66
CA GLU A 794 6.87 -14.34 30.44
C GLU A 794 7.40 -13.15 31.26
N SER A 795 7.62 -12.01 30.60
CA SER A 795 8.20 -10.81 31.22
C SER A 795 7.16 -9.75 31.60
N GLY A 796 5.95 -9.82 31.04
CA GLY A 796 4.96 -8.75 31.13
C GLY A 796 5.31 -7.50 30.35
N ARG A 797 6.36 -7.53 29.50
CA ARG A 797 6.79 -6.39 28.67
C ARG A 797 6.01 -6.32 27.37
N GLN A 798 5.70 -5.11 26.92
CA GLN A 798 5.17 -4.87 25.59
C GLN A 798 6.29 -4.90 24.53
N PHE A 799 6.02 -5.60 23.43
CA PHE A 799 6.88 -5.70 22.24
C PHE A 799 6.16 -5.10 21.03
N VAL A 800 6.92 -4.47 20.13
CA VAL A 800 6.49 -4.04 18.80
C VAL A 800 7.31 -4.80 17.77
N VAL A 801 6.65 -5.54 16.87
CA VAL A 801 7.31 -6.43 15.90
C VAL A 801 6.98 -6.00 14.48
N VAL A 802 7.98 -6.08 13.59
CA VAL A 802 7.83 -5.75 12.17
C VAL A 802 8.61 -6.72 11.29
N SER A 803 8.03 -7.10 10.16
CA SER A 803 8.71 -7.82 9.08
C SER A 803 9.39 -6.84 8.12
N ALA A 804 10.62 -7.14 7.73
CA ALA A 804 11.46 -6.31 6.86
C ALA A 804 12.18 -7.17 5.80
N GLY A 805 11.47 -7.49 4.71
CA GLY A 805 12.03 -8.20 3.56
C GLY A 805 12.42 -7.33 2.35
N GLY A 806 12.15 -6.03 2.38
CA GLY A 806 12.47 -5.07 1.32
C GLY A 806 11.24 -4.31 0.82
N ALA A 807 11.41 -3.03 0.49
CA ALA A 807 10.34 -2.23 -0.12
C ALA A 807 10.24 -2.50 -1.64
N ARG A 808 9.04 -2.48 -2.22
CA ARG A 808 8.73 -2.80 -3.63
C ARG A 808 9.69 -2.14 -4.62
N GLN A 809 9.95 -0.86 -4.43
CA GLN A 809 10.78 -0.03 -5.32
C GLN A 809 12.24 0.09 -4.85
N SER A 810 12.60 -0.55 -3.74
CA SER A 810 14.00 -0.67 -3.33
C SER A 810 14.65 -1.86 -4.06
N PRO A 811 15.95 -1.82 -4.39
CA PRO A 811 16.69 -2.99 -4.84
C PRO A 811 17.20 -3.88 -3.69
N ASP A 812 17.20 -3.39 -2.44
CA ASP A 812 17.69 -4.18 -1.31
C ASP A 812 16.60 -5.13 -0.81
N ARG A 813 16.99 -6.36 -0.50
CA ARG A 813 16.13 -7.43 0.01
C ARG A 813 16.71 -8.06 1.27
N GLY A 814 15.82 -8.62 2.07
CA GLY A 814 16.13 -9.30 3.32
C GLY A 814 15.00 -10.24 3.72
N ASP A 815 15.08 -10.72 4.95
CA ASP A 815 14.22 -11.78 5.48
C ASP A 815 14.01 -11.63 7.00
N TYR A 816 14.04 -10.39 7.49
CA TYR A 816 14.14 -10.08 8.91
C TYR A 816 12.78 -9.92 9.58
N ILE A 817 12.64 -10.48 10.78
CA ILE A 817 11.62 -10.09 11.76
C ILE A 817 12.34 -9.41 12.91
N VAL A 818 11.94 -8.19 13.25
CA VAL A 818 12.61 -7.39 14.29
C VAL A 818 11.60 -7.00 15.36
N ALA A 819 11.93 -7.25 16.63
CA ALA A 819 11.12 -6.85 17.77
C ALA A 819 11.82 -5.78 18.60
N TYR A 820 11.03 -4.83 19.10
CA TYR A 820 11.45 -3.74 19.95
C TYR A 820 10.68 -3.75 21.26
N ALA A 821 11.34 -3.46 22.37
CA ALA A 821 10.71 -3.33 23.68
C ALA A 821 11.42 -2.26 24.50
N LEU A 822 10.78 -1.82 25.59
CA LEU A 822 11.47 -1.02 26.61
C LEU A 822 12.52 -1.90 27.32
N PRO A 823 13.64 -1.32 27.80
CA PRO A 823 14.64 -2.06 28.56
C PRO A 823 14.04 -2.76 29.78
N GLU A 824 14.62 -3.87 30.20
CA GLU A 824 14.23 -4.51 31.46
C GLU A 824 14.46 -3.57 32.64
N ALA A 825 13.49 -3.50 33.56
CA ALA A 825 13.65 -2.75 34.79
C ALA A 825 14.73 -3.44 35.65
N ASN A 826 15.89 -2.78 35.81
CA ASN A 826 17.00 -3.24 36.67
C ASN A 826 16.61 -3.38 38.14
#